data_AF-A0A9W7AWY4-F1
#
_entry.id   AF-A0A9W7AWY4-F1
#
_cell.length_a   1.000
_cell.length_b   1.000
_cell.length_c   1.000
_cell.angle_alpha   90.00
_cell.angle_beta   90.00
_cell.angle_gamma   90.00
#
_symmetry.space_group_name_H-M   'P 1'
#
loop_
_entity.id
_entity.type
_entity.pdbx_description
1 polymer ?
#
loop_
_entity_poly.entity_id
_entity_poly.type
_entity_poly.pdbx_seq_one_letter_code
_entity_poly.pdbx_strand_id
1 'polypeptide(L)'
;MYYFIKILLSLIPASVSSILFKYVHTIEYFLNLPWVFFITSYLRPLLLPLWIILTTIHIRTFNICSSTSKITSRTPSGILLKLIYIYTTLSILLSSQYLTFFLLLLIYNPLNPPTSHPGNPLSKSKQMEQSEHPNILIPFPHHNLIHSSSKHESSLLTGSPLGRSAWIQPTNSRNSITGTLGVILGASNPKVTLYINNSSAPPLRPDSKYNKNIFTFNPSKNVNASDTVYREQKMREYLERKSEVVVGERWEVLVERIGGAVVPRREREARDYEEALFKGTLFYNMFQDPSGLWYGDYGGPLFLNCGLVVAWYLSRNDLTGSILSPEERKMLVHYLKCHKQIDGGWGTHIEGASTMFGTVMCYVSLRLLGVPASELKSSLKFILDNGSATCTSSWAKFYLCVLGLMSWSAHNSTPIEMLLLPEWFPFGPGRMWCHSRMVYVPMAWLYCKRYVYEGCEEDEVIKELREELYGGEYDKIDWEKARTTVAPMDNYSPITYLMSFVMWLLSFYESLPFFAPLRDYLREKAFKRADEYLKAEELQTNYICIGPVNKVLNMIISRDDKNKQRYAMHKERVKDYLWVAEDGLKMQGYNGSQCWDASFYAQALHESGLADIHPQTVERLYSFLEGTQILSTPLSSNSPAMFYEAPSERVKAFRHVSLGGWPFSTSAHGWPISDCTGEGLKAIMALQPYVQEGIQAGRVKPMTDIRLFNAVNVILTLQNDDGGFATYENNRGFGWFEWLNPSEVFGDIMIDYSYVECSMASLTALFDFQELYPEHRKQEIKTALTKGKKFIKSIQRSDGSWYGSWACCFCYGTWFGVEGLVACGEGDSSNVKLAMKFLKSKQCENGGWGEDFRSCYNKSYSPTGAERYGDEQGACVINTAWSLLALIKGGEGDSDCVERGVEYLMRRQLNTGDWPQEGISGVFNRSCGITYTSYRNVFPLWALGRYRQWRERNEERDEDERRSLEKSSAALSVL
;
A
#
# COMPACT_ATOMS: atom_id res chain seq x y z
N MET A 1 34.74 -40.03 16.67
CA MET A 1 34.52 -40.30 15.23
C MET A 1 35.55 -39.61 14.33
N TYR A 2 35.69 -38.27 14.37
CA TYR A 2 36.66 -37.54 13.53
C TYR A 2 38.11 -38.03 13.66
N TYR A 3 38.64 -38.16 14.88
CA TYR A 3 39.98 -38.70 15.12
C TYR A 3 40.16 -40.15 14.65
N PHE A 4 39.09 -40.95 14.72
CA PHE A 4 39.09 -42.35 14.28
C PHE A 4 39.19 -42.46 12.75
N ILE A 5 38.51 -41.56 12.03
CA ILE A 5 38.56 -41.49 10.56
C ILE A 5 39.93 -41.00 10.09
N LYS A 6 40.56 -40.06 10.81
CA LYS A 6 41.91 -39.56 10.49
C LYS A 6 42.99 -40.65 10.59
N ILE A 7 42.88 -41.51 11.60
CA ILE A 7 43.77 -42.66 11.80
C ILE A 7 43.56 -43.69 10.66
N LEU A 8 42.31 -44.00 10.32
CA LEU A 8 41.99 -44.89 9.19
C LEU A 8 42.52 -44.39 7.84
N LEU A 9 42.49 -43.07 7.60
CA LEU A 9 42.99 -42.47 6.36
C LEU A 9 44.53 -42.44 6.27
N SER A 10 45.24 -42.44 7.41
CA SER A 10 46.71 -42.53 7.43
C SER A 10 47.26 -43.93 7.09
N LEU A 11 46.38 -44.94 7.04
CA LEU A 11 46.72 -46.33 6.74
C LEU A 11 46.56 -46.70 5.26
N ILE A 12 46.17 -45.75 4.39
CA ILE A 12 45.87 -45.98 2.97
C ILE A 12 46.96 -45.35 2.08
N PRO A 13 47.40 -46.01 0.98
CA PRO A 13 48.45 -45.49 0.10
C PRO A 13 48.15 -44.11 -0.49
N ALA A 14 49.20 -43.30 -0.68
CA ALA A 14 49.13 -41.87 -1.00
C ALA A 14 48.33 -41.52 -2.28
N SER A 15 48.15 -42.47 -3.20
CA SER A 15 47.36 -42.29 -4.43
C SER A 15 45.85 -42.16 -4.21
N VAL A 16 45.33 -42.60 -3.05
CA VAL A 16 43.88 -42.53 -2.70
C VAL A 16 43.59 -41.39 -1.70
N SER A 17 44.61 -40.87 -1.04
CA SER A 17 44.52 -39.82 0.00
C SER A 17 44.04 -38.46 -0.52
N SER A 18 44.43 -38.07 -1.74
CA SER A 18 44.15 -36.72 -2.27
C SER A 18 42.66 -36.47 -2.58
N ILE A 19 41.92 -37.52 -2.91
CA ILE A 19 40.48 -37.44 -3.21
C ILE A 19 39.67 -37.37 -1.91
N LEU A 20 40.05 -38.14 -0.89
CA LEU A 20 39.38 -38.15 0.42
C LEU A 20 39.64 -36.89 1.24
N PHE A 21 40.83 -36.27 1.12
CA PHE A 21 41.13 -34.99 1.78
C PHE A 21 40.24 -33.83 1.29
N LYS A 22 39.85 -33.84 0.01
CA LYS A 22 38.87 -32.88 -0.53
C LYS A 22 37.49 -33.02 0.14
N TYR A 23 37.04 -34.25 0.38
CA TYR A 23 35.77 -34.51 1.07
C TYR A 23 35.82 -34.15 2.56
N VAL A 24 36.95 -34.33 3.24
CA VAL A 24 37.10 -33.95 4.65
C VAL A 24 37.03 -32.43 4.83
N HIS A 25 37.61 -31.64 3.92
CA HIS A 25 37.47 -30.17 3.94
C HIS A 25 36.05 -29.69 3.62
N THR A 26 35.32 -30.39 2.74
CA THR A 26 33.90 -30.08 2.50
C THR A 26 33.04 -30.38 3.73
N ILE A 27 33.34 -31.44 4.47
CA ILE A 27 32.68 -31.76 5.76
C ILE A 27 33.03 -30.71 6.83
N GLU A 28 34.28 -30.23 6.86
CA GLU A 28 34.73 -29.18 7.77
C GLU A 28 34.06 -27.82 7.48
N TYR A 29 33.84 -27.48 6.20
CA TYR A 29 33.05 -26.32 5.80
C TYR A 29 31.58 -26.47 6.20
N PHE A 30 30.98 -27.64 5.99
CA PHE A 30 29.60 -27.92 6.36
C PHE A 30 29.36 -27.89 7.88
N LEU A 31 30.27 -28.46 8.68
CA LEU A 31 30.16 -28.50 10.14
C LEU A 31 30.33 -27.11 10.80
N ASN A 32 30.94 -26.15 10.10
CA ASN A 32 31.11 -24.78 10.56
C ASN A 32 30.00 -23.82 10.06
N LEU A 33 28.98 -24.32 9.35
CA LEU A 33 27.86 -23.48 8.94
C LEU A 33 26.95 -23.15 10.16
N PRO A 34 26.43 -21.91 10.27
CA PRO A 34 25.65 -21.45 11.44
C PRO A 34 24.44 -22.34 11.78
N TRP A 35 23.85 -23.01 10.79
CA TRP A 35 22.71 -23.90 10.97
C TRP A 35 23.08 -25.27 11.57
N VAL A 36 24.34 -25.73 11.44
CA VAL A 36 24.80 -26.94 12.16
C VAL A 36 24.88 -26.64 13.66
N PHE A 37 25.37 -25.46 14.03
CA PHE A 37 25.36 -24.98 15.42
C PHE A 37 23.92 -24.83 15.94
N PHE A 38 22.99 -24.34 15.11
CA PHE A 38 21.56 -24.30 15.44
C PHE A 38 20.98 -25.69 15.74
N ILE A 39 21.29 -26.69 14.91
CA ILE A 39 20.80 -28.07 15.08
C ILE A 39 21.43 -28.74 16.31
N THR A 40 22.76 -28.62 16.49
CA THR A 40 23.48 -29.31 17.58
C THR A 40 23.27 -28.68 18.94
N SER A 41 23.08 -27.35 18.99
CA SER A 41 23.00 -26.60 20.24
C SER A 41 21.55 -26.33 20.69
N TYR A 42 20.57 -26.31 19.78
CA TYR A 42 19.18 -25.93 20.10
C TYR A 42 18.13 -27.00 19.80
N LEU A 43 18.25 -27.77 18.72
CA LEU A 43 17.31 -28.88 18.42
C LEU A 43 17.65 -30.16 19.18
N ARG A 44 18.93 -30.46 19.39
CA ARG A 44 19.38 -31.64 20.14
C ARG A 44 18.88 -31.69 21.59
N PRO A 45 18.88 -30.59 22.38
CA PRO A 45 18.32 -30.59 23.73
C PRO A 45 16.79 -30.76 23.76
N LEU A 46 16.08 -30.44 22.68
CA LEU A 46 14.62 -30.57 22.56
C LEU A 46 14.18 -31.97 22.11
N LEU A 47 14.91 -32.57 21.15
CA LEU A 47 14.56 -33.87 20.58
C LEU A 47 15.13 -35.05 21.37
N LEU A 48 16.26 -34.89 22.05
CA LEU A 48 16.89 -35.96 22.83
C LEU A 48 16.04 -36.43 24.03
N PRO A 49 15.40 -35.55 24.84
CA PRO A 49 14.50 -36.00 25.90
C PRO A 49 13.28 -36.73 25.34
N LEU A 50 12.70 -36.25 24.23
CA LEU A 50 11.55 -36.90 23.59
C LEU A 50 11.91 -38.30 23.07
N TRP A 51 13.09 -38.43 22.45
CA TRP A 51 13.61 -39.71 21.97
C TRP A 51 13.95 -40.65 23.13
N ILE A 52 14.55 -40.16 24.22
CA ILE A 52 14.81 -40.93 25.44
C ILE A 52 13.49 -41.40 26.08
N ILE A 53 12.47 -40.54 26.17
CA ILE A 53 11.15 -40.89 26.72
C ILE A 53 10.51 -41.99 25.88
N LEU A 54 10.45 -41.82 24.54
CA LEU A 54 9.85 -42.81 23.64
C LEU A 54 10.61 -44.13 23.65
N THR A 55 11.94 -44.10 23.70
CA THR A 55 12.78 -45.30 23.78
C THR A 55 12.65 -45.99 25.14
N THR A 56 12.54 -45.24 26.23
CA THR A 56 12.33 -45.78 27.58
C THR A 56 10.95 -46.42 27.72
N ILE A 57 9.92 -45.79 27.16
CA ILE A 57 8.57 -46.38 27.08
C ILE A 57 8.64 -47.67 26.28
N HIS A 58 9.28 -47.66 25.10
CA HIS A 58 9.40 -48.84 24.26
C HIS A 58 10.15 -50.00 24.93
N ILE A 59 11.28 -49.74 25.60
CA ILE A 59 12.04 -50.75 26.37
C ILE A 59 11.22 -51.30 27.54
N ARG A 60 10.49 -50.44 28.28
CA ARG A 60 9.61 -50.91 29.36
C ARG A 60 8.45 -51.74 28.83
N THR A 61 7.80 -51.31 27.76
CA THR A 61 6.73 -52.07 27.11
C THR A 61 7.24 -53.39 26.55
N PHE A 62 8.45 -53.41 25.96
CA PHE A 62 9.11 -54.64 25.49
C PHE A 62 9.43 -55.59 26.64
N ASN A 63 9.97 -55.10 27.76
CA ASN A 63 10.29 -55.94 28.92
C ASN A 63 9.03 -56.49 29.62
N ILE A 64 7.94 -55.72 29.68
CA ILE A 64 6.64 -56.20 30.18
C ILE A 64 6.05 -57.24 29.22
N CYS A 65 6.20 -57.02 27.91
CA CYS A 65 5.79 -57.96 26.87
C CYS A 65 6.61 -59.26 26.91
N SER A 66 7.93 -59.20 27.06
CA SER A 66 8.83 -60.36 27.04
C SER A 66 8.81 -61.18 28.33
N SER A 67 8.47 -60.57 29.48
CA SER A 67 8.43 -61.24 30.78
C SER A 67 7.08 -61.86 31.14
N THR A 68 6.01 -61.60 30.37
CA THR A 68 4.69 -62.16 30.64
C THR A 68 4.29 -63.16 29.55
N SER A 69 3.96 -64.39 29.95
CA SER A 69 3.33 -65.41 29.10
C SER A 69 1.94 -65.02 28.57
N LYS A 70 1.54 -63.74 28.70
CA LYS A 70 0.23 -63.18 28.34
C LYS A 70 0.12 -62.71 26.89
N ILE A 71 1.21 -62.66 26.12
CA ILE A 71 1.18 -62.25 24.69
C ILE A 71 0.37 -63.23 23.81
N THR A 72 0.19 -64.47 24.23
CA THR A 72 -0.66 -65.44 23.52
C THR A 72 -2.12 -65.41 23.97
N SER A 73 -2.48 -64.69 25.04
CA SER A 73 -3.85 -64.64 25.53
C SER A 73 -4.72 -63.65 24.73
N ARG A 74 -5.93 -64.07 24.33
CA ARG A 74 -6.95 -63.23 23.67
C ARG A 74 -7.72 -62.34 24.65
N THR A 75 -7.12 -61.98 25.78
CA THR A 75 -7.76 -61.10 26.77
C THR A 75 -7.69 -59.64 26.32
N PRO A 76 -8.68 -58.78 26.65
CA PRO A 76 -8.67 -57.35 26.28
C PRO A 76 -7.39 -56.62 26.71
N SER A 77 -6.84 -57.00 27.88
CA SER A 77 -5.58 -56.46 28.40
C SER A 77 -4.36 -56.84 27.54
N GLY A 78 -4.34 -58.06 26.99
CA GLY A 78 -3.28 -58.53 26.08
C GLY A 78 -3.34 -57.87 24.70
N ILE A 79 -4.54 -57.53 24.22
CA ILE A 79 -4.74 -56.79 22.96
C ILE A 79 -4.28 -55.34 23.11
N LEU A 80 -4.62 -54.68 24.23
CA LEU A 80 -4.19 -53.32 24.52
C LEU A 80 -2.66 -53.19 24.58
N LEU A 81 -1.97 -54.15 25.23
CA LEU A 81 -0.50 -54.16 25.26
C LEU A 81 0.12 -54.33 23.86
N LYS A 82 -0.47 -55.15 22.98
CA LYS A 82 -0.03 -55.29 21.59
C LYS A 82 -0.20 -54.00 20.79
N LEU A 83 -1.33 -53.31 20.95
CA LEU A 83 -1.58 -52.04 20.28
C LEU A 83 -0.60 -50.94 20.73
N ILE A 84 -0.32 -50.87 22.04
CA ILE A 84 0.67 -49.92 22.59
C ILE A 84 2.09 -50.23 22.07
N TYR A 85 2.46 -51.52 22.00
CA TYR A 85 3.75 -51.93 21.43
C TYR A 85 3.87 -51.60 19.94
N ILE A 86 2.83 -51.88 19.14
CA ILE A 86 2.79 -51.55 17.71
C ILE A 86 2.88 -50.03 17.50
N TYR A 87 2.10 -49.26 18.26
CA TYR A 87 2.08 -47.79 18.16
C TYR A 87 3.43 -47.16 18.53
N THR A 88 4.08 -47.63 19.60
CA THR A 88 5.41 -47.13 20.00
C THR A 88 6.49 -47.53 18.99
N THR A 89 6.42 -48.74 18.42
CA THR A 89 7.34 -49.20 17.36
C THR A 89 7.20 -48.37 16.08
N LEU A 90 5.96 -48.13 15.64
CA LEU A 90 5.65 -47.28 14.48
C LEU A 90 6.09 -45.83 14.70
N SER A 91 5.92 -45.29 15.92
CA SER A 91 6.34 -43.92 16.24
C SER A 91 7.87 -43.75 16.23
N ILE A 92 8.62 -44.77 16.65
CA ILE A 92 10.10 -44.79 16.57
C ILE A 92 10.58 -44.95 15.11
N LEU A 93 9.91 -45.79 14.32
CA LEU A 93 10.20 -45.95 12.89
C LEU A 93 9.86 -44.68 12.09
N LEU A 94 8.72 -44.04 12.35
CA LEU A 94 8.34 -42.78 11.70
C LEU A 94 9.32 -41.66 12.08
N SER A 95 9.67 -41.49 13.36
CA SER A 95 10.63 -40.45 13.78
C SER A 95 12.03 -40.65 13.19
N SER A 96 12.50 -41.90 13.04
CA SER A 96 13.76 -42.18 12.35
C SER A 96 13.69 -41.98 10.83
N GLN A 97 12.56 -42.28 10.20
CA GLN A 97 12.35 -42.03 8.77
C GLN A 97 12.20 -40.55 8.44
N TYR A 98 11.51 -39.76 9.27
CA TYR A 98 11.42 -38.30 9.10
C TYR A 98 12.78 -37.63 9.29
N LEU A 99 13.59 -38.09 10.24
CA LEU A 99 14.97 -37.59 10.41
C LEU A 99 15.81 -37.92 9.17
N THR A 100 15.66 -39.13 8.62
CA THR A 100 16.39 -39.58 7.42
C THR A 100 15.92 -38.84 6.15
N PHE A 101 14.62 -38.62 6.00
CA PHE A 101 14.00 -37.89 4.88
C PHE A 101 14.36 -36.39 4.91
N PHE A 102 14.38 -35.79 6.10
CA PHE A 102 14.82 -34.41 6.30
C PHE A 102 16.33 -34.25 6.03
N LEU A 103 17.14 -35.24 6.41
CA LEU A 103 18.57 -35.29 6.07
C LEU A 103 18.80 -35.51 4.56
N LEU A 104 17.97 -36.33 3.89
CA LEU A 104 18.05 -36.56 2.44
C LEU A 104 17.62 -35.32 1.63
N LEU A 105 16.62 -34.55 2.10
CA LEU A 105 16.23 -33.25 1.54
C LEU A 105 17.36 -32.20 1.63
N LEU A 106 18.23 -32.31 2.64
CA LEU A 106 19.42 -31.47 2.79
C LEU A 106 20.59 -31.93 1.90
N ILE A 107 20.65 -33.22 1.54
CA ILE A 107 21.70 -33.81 0.70
C ILE A 107 21.41 -33.62 -0.80
N TYR A 108 20.14 -33.53 -1.21
CA TYR A 108 19.73 -33.51 -2.62
C TYR A 108 19.19 -32.14 -3.06
N ASN A 109 20.06 -31.13 -3.12
CA ASN A 109 19.79 -29.90 -3.86
C ASN A 109 21.08 -29.43 -4.56
N PRO A 110 21.29 -29.72 -5.86
CA PRO A 110 22.50 -29.33 -6.55
C PRO A 110 22.39 -27.86 -6.98
N LEU A 111 22.89 -26.94 -6.15
CA LEU A 111 23.27 -25.62 -6.61
C LEU A 111 24.64 -25.73 -7.29
N ASN A 112 24.65 -25.61 -8.62
CA ASN A 112 25.87 -25.37 -9.38
C ASN A 112 26.51 -24.05 -8.90
N PRO A 113 27.78 -24.03 -8.47
CA PRO A 113 28.49 -22.78 -8.22
C PRO A 113 28.89 -22.15 -9.56
N PRO A 114 28.78 -20.81 -9.73
CA PRO A 114 29.32 -20.15 -10.90
C PRO A 114 30.84 -20.25 -10.89
N THR A 115 31.40 -20.81 -11.96
CA THR A 115 32.82 -20.89 -12.23
C THR A 115 33.38 -19.48 -12.49
N SER A 116 34.19 -18.97 -11.56
CA SER A 116 35.22 -17.97 -11.86
C SER A 116 36.58 -18.61 -11.63
N HIS A 117 37.40 -18.64 -12.68
CA HIS A 117 38.81 -19.04 -12.63
C HIS A 117 39.70 -17.82 -12.90
N PRO A 118 40.98 -17.85 -12.48
CA PRO A 118 41.56 -16.81 -11.63
C PRO A 118 42.76 -16.08 -12.26
N GLY A 119 43.11 -14.93 -11.69
CA GLY A 119 44.35 -14.20 -11.94
C GLY A 119 44.95 -13.60 -10.67
N ASN A 120 45.61 -14.46 -9.86
CA ASN A 120 46.89 -14.35 -9.11
C ASN A 120 47.46 -13.00 -8.55
N PRO A 121 48.44 -13.00 -7.60
CA PRO A 121 48.21 -12.92 -6.15
C PRO A 121 49.13 -11.90 -5.40
N LEU A 122 49.03 -11.89 -4.05
CA LEU A 122 49.91 -11.28 -3.01
C LEU A 122 49.56 -9.81 -2.67
N SER A 123 49.34 -9.41 -1.41
CA SER A 123 50.22 -9.61 -0.23
C SER A 123 49.49 -9.69 1.12
N LYS A 124 50.12 -10.42 2.05
CA LYS A 124 49.78 -10.65 3.46
C LYS A 124 49.86 -9.40 4.35
N SER A 125 48.96 -9.30 5.33
CA SER A 125 49.14 -8.94 6.78
C SER A 125 47.82 -8.34 7.30
N LYS A 126 47.37 -8.41 8.55
CA LYS A 126 47.75 -9.02 9.83
C LYS A 126 46.46 -8.99 10.67
N GLN A 127 46.32 -9.92 11.63
CA GLN A 127 45.26 -9.91 12.66
C GLN A 127 45.30 -8.63 13.50
N MET A 128 44.14 -8.10 13.92
CA MET A 128 43.79 -7.87 15.34
C MET A 128 42.39 -7.25 15.52
N GLU A 129 41.67 -7.85 16.46
CA GLU A 129 40.78 -7.29 17.49
C GLU A 129 39.40 -6.69 17.18
N GLN A 130 38.44 -7.25 17.91
CA GLN A 130 37.12 -6.74 18.24
C GLN A 130 37.25 -5.40 18.98
N SER A 131 36.43 -4.41 18.61
CA SER A 131 36.18 -3.26 19.48
C SER A 131 34.71 -2.86 19.45
N GLU A 132 34.25 -2.55 20.65
CA GLU A 132 32.89 -2.20 21.07
C GLU A 132 32.47 -0.83 20.50
N HIS A 133 31.20 -0.69 20.12
CA HIS A 133 30.60 0.60 19.77
C HIS A 133 30.30 1.42 21.04
N PRO A 134 30.70 2.71 21.13
CA PRO A 134 30.40 3.52 22.29
C PRO A 134 29.03 4.19 22.20
N ASN A 135 28.30 4.14 23.31
CA ASN A 135 27.13 4.95 23.61
C ASN A 135 27.49 6.44 23.58
N ILE A 136 26.77 7.25 22.78
CA ILE A 136 26.89 8.70 22.80
C ILE A 136 25.74 9.27 23.64
N LEU A 137 26.10 9.74 24.84
CA LEU A 137 25.31 10.59 25.72
C LEU A 137 25.25 12.02 25.16
N ILE A 138 24.04 12.56 25.00
CA ILE A 138 23.80 13.98 24.73
C ILE A 138 23.48 14.66 26.07
N PRO A 139 24.15 15.76 26.46
CA PRO A 139 23.87 16.45 27.71
C PRO A 139 22.68 17.41 27.56
N PHE A 140 21.69 17.32 28.44
CA PHE A 140 20.65 18.32 28.63
C PHE A 140 21.10 19.34 29.69
N PRO A 141 20.92 20.66 29.48
CA PRO A 141 21.05 21.62 30.55
C PRO A 141 19.76 21.68 31.37
N HIS A 142 19.91 21.53 32.68
CA HIS A 142 18.90 21.83 33.69
C HIS A 142 18.56 23.33 33.68
N HIS A 143 17.28 23.70 33.71
CA HIS A 143 16.82 24.86 34.47
C HIS A 143 15.32 24.79 34.85
N ASN A 144 15.12 24.70 36.16
CA ASN A 144 14.16 25.41 37.02
C ASN A 144 12.68 25.53 36.61
N LEU A 145 11.90 24.70 37.29
CA LEU A 145 10.49 24.91 37.65
C LEU A 145 10.28 26.28 38.32
N ILE A 146 9.36 27.07 37.76
CA ILE A 146 8.64 28.11 38.49
C ILE A 146 7.15 27.81 38.32
N HIS A 147 6.51 27.52 39.46
CA HIS A 147 5.05 27.48 39.60
C HIS A 147 4.48 28.89 39.37
N SER A 148 3.50 29.01 38.48
CA SER A 148 2.47 30.05 38.62
C SER A 148 1.10 29.50 38.25
N SER A 149 0.27 29.38 39.27
CA SER A 149 -1.16 29.19 39.19
C SER A 149 -1.85 30.43 38.62
N SER A 150 -2.74 30.26 37.64
CA SER A 150 -3.89 31.15 37.51
C SER A 150 -5.09 30.40 36.90
N LYS A 151 -6.20 30.49 37.63
CA LYS A 151 -7.56 30.19 37.20
C LYS A 151 -8.06 31.34 36.31
N HIS A 152 -8.80 31.02 35.26
CA HIS A 152 -10.01 31.72 34.76
C HIS A 152 -10.49 30.93 33.53
N GLU A 153 -11.58 30.20 33.63
CA GLU A 153 -12.96 30.62 33.33
C GLU A 153 -13.30 30.74 31.84
N SER A 154 -14.32 29.95 31.51
CA SER A 154 -15.07 29.82 30.29
C SER A 154 -15.64 31.13 29.75
N SER A 155 -15.66 31.28 28.43
CA SER A 155 -16.85 31.81 27.75
C SER A 155 -16.99 31.27 26.32
N LEU A 156 -18.23 30.93 26.03
CA LEU A 156 -18.80 30.40 24.80
C LEU A 156 -18.68 31.39 23.64
N LEU A 157 -18.48 30.89 22.42
CA LEU A 157 -19.10 31.46 21.22
C LEU A 157 -19.62 30.34 20.32
N THR A 158 -20.94 30.17 20.39
CA THR A 158 -21.80 29.41 19.50
C THR A 158 -21.98 30.17 18.18
N GLY A 159 -21.73 29.51 17.05
CA GLY A 159 -22.11 30.00 15.72
C GLY A 159 -22.90 28.93 14.96
N SER A 160 -24.20 29.14 14.82
CA SER A 160 -25.11 28.29 14.02
C SER A 160 -24.93 28.52 12.51
N PRO A 161 -25.10 27.50 11.65
CA PRO A 161 -25.16 27.69 10.21
C PRO A 161 -26.60 27.95 9.75
N LEU A 162 -26.81 29.03 8.98
CA LEU A 162 -28.03 29.28 8.21
C LEU A 162 -27.65 29.46 6.74
N GLY A 163 -28.34 28.72 5.87
CA GLY A 163 -28.23 28.86 4.41
C GLY A 163 -29.08 27.82 3.69
N ARG A 164 -30.41 27.96 3.74
CA ARG A 164 -31.36 27.22 2.88
C ARG A 164 -31.43 27.88 1.48
N SER A 165 -31.44 27.08 0.42
CA SER A 165 -32.12 27.37 -0.86
C SER A 165 -32.24 26.06 -1.66
N ALA A 166 -33.45 25.50 -1.83
CA ALA A 166 -34.46 25.77 -2.86
C ALA A 166 -34.14 25.07 -4.19
N TRP A 167 -34.71 23.87 -4.36
CA TRP A 167 -34.54 22.98 -5.53
C TRP A 167 -35.60 23.25 -6.60
N ILE A 168 -35.16 23.33 -7.86
CA ILE A 168 -35.99 23.35 -9.07
C ILE A 168 -35.97 21.94 -9.69
N GLN A 169 -37.14 21.40 -10.00
CA GLN A 169 -37.31 20.11 -10.69
C GLN A 169 -37.03 20.22 -12.20
N PRO A 170 -36.41 19.21 -12.84
CA PRO A 170 -36.45 19.05 -14.29
C PRO A 170 -37.42 17.94 -14.74
N THR A 171 -38.06 18.24 -15.86
CA THR A 171 -39.08 17.47 -16.57
C THR A 171 -38.49 16.41 -17.51
N ASN A 172 -39.22 15.32 -17.65
CA ASN A 172 -38.96 14.20 -18.56
C ASN A 172 -38.99 14.59 -20.05
N SER A 173 -38.11 13.99 -20.85
CA SER A 173 -38.50 13.52 -22.19
C SER A 173 -37.66 12.31 -22.65
N ARG A 174 -38.38 11.33 -23.21
CA ARG A 174 -37.90 10.10 -23.83
C ARG A 174 -37.36 10.40 -25.23
N ASN A 175 -36.42 9.58 -25.73
CA ASN A 175 -36.59 8.95 -27.04
C ASN A 175 -35.67 7.73 -27.22
N SER A 176 -36.27 6.71 -27.81
CA SER A 176 -35.78 5.37 -28.16
C SER A 176 -35.08 5.36 -29.51
N ILE A 177 -34.01 4.56 -29.70
CA ILE A 177 -33.72 3.90 -30.99
C ILE A 177 -33.12 2.50 -30.74
N THR A 178 -33.69 1.53 -31.46
CA THR A 178 -33.38 0.10 -31.55
C THR A 178 -32.27 -0.19 -32.58
N GLY A 179 -31.50 -1.27 -32.38
CA GLY A 179 -30.56 -1.79 -33.39
C GLY A 179 -29.97 -3.14 -32.98
N THR A 180 -30.04 -4.13 -33.87
CA THR A 180 -30.05 -5.57 -33.61
C THR A 180 -28.82 -6.29 -34.21
N LEU A 181 -28.29 -7.29 -33.49
CA LEU A 181 -27.48 -8.48 -33.85
C LEU A 181 -26.24 -8.40 -34.78
N GLY A 182 -25.20 -9.12 -34.33
CA GLY A 182 -24.21 -9.77 -35.21
C GLY A 182 -23.17 -10.61 -34.45
N VAL A 183 -23.38 -11.92 -34.36
CA VAL A 183 -22.49 -12.92 -33.73
C VAL A 183 -21.62 -13.59 -34.79
N ILE A 184 -20.29 -13.69 -34.60
CA ILE A 184 -19.46 -14.74 -35.25
C ILE A 184 -18.35 -15.23 -34.30
N LEU A 185 -18.27 -16.57 -34.22
CA LEU A 185 -17.32 -17.42 -33.50
C LEU A 185 -16.02 -17.64 -34.30
N GLY A 186 -14.90 -17.86 -33.62
CA GLY A 186 -13.70 -18.46 -34.22
C GLY A 186 -12.56 -18.67 -33.25
N ALA A 187 -12.32 -19.92 -32.85
CA ALA A 187 -11.28 -20.34 -31.90
C ALA A 187 -10.10 -21.01 -32.62
N SER A 188 -8.87 -20.78 -32.16
CA SER A 188 -7.76 -21.76 -32.24
C SER A 188 -6.57 -21.31 -31.38
N ASN A 189 -6.04 -22.24 -30.59
CA ASN A 189 -4.88 -22.17 -29.67
C ASN A 189 -4.04 -23.46 -29.93
N PRO A 190 -2.87 -23.73 -29.32
CA PRO A 190 -1.72 -22.89 -28.95
C PRO A 190 -0.37 -23.49 -29.44
N LYS A 191 0.75 -22.78 -29.26
CA LYS A 191 2.09 -23.39 -29.06
C LYS A 191 2.77 -22.72 -27.86
N VAL A 192 3.11 -23.52 -26.86
CA VAL A 192 3.70 -23.11 -25.58
C VAL A 192 5.21 -23.35 -25.62
N THR A 193 6.00 -22.32 -25.32
CA THR A 193 7.45 -22.43 -25.08
C THR A 193 7.74 -21.84 -23.69
N LEU A 194 8.30 -22.67 -22.80
CA LEU A 194 8.60 -22.36 -21.40
C LEU A 194 9.89 -21.55 -21.27
N TYR A 195 9.87 -20.45 -20.52
CA TYR A 195 11.05 -19.79 -19.97
C TYR A 195 10.88 -19.59 -18.46
N ILE A 196 11.91 -19.96 -17.70
CA ILE A 196 12.01 -19.96 -16.24
C ILE A 196 12.68 -18.63 -15.82
N ASN A 197 12.09 -17.89 -14.88
CA ASN A 197 12.75 -16.75 -14.24
C ASN A 197 12.61 -16.82 -12.71
N ASN A 198 13.72 -16.57 -12.02
CA ASN A 198 13.89 -16.72 -10.58
C ASN A 198 13.32 -15.52 -9.81
N SER A 199 12.06 -15.62 -9.42
CA SER A 199 11.53 -15.06 -8.16
C SER A 199 10.70 -16.17 -7.55
N SER A 200 11.07 -16.67 -6.38
CA SER A 200 10.53 -17.89 -5.78
C SER A 200 9.10 -17.73 -5.22
N ALA A 201 8.16 -17.48 -6.12
CA ALA A 201 6.78 -17.94 -6.10
C ALA A 201 6.45 -18.25 -7.58
N PRO A 202 5.91 -19.44 -7.91
CA PRO A 202 5.61 -19.77 -9.31
C PRO A 202 4.68 -18.71 -9.90
N PRO A 203 4.90 -18.23 -11.13
CA PRO A 203 3.92 -17.39 -11.79
C PRO A 203 2.63 -18.21 -11.87
N LEU A 204 1.61 -17.77 -11.12
CA LEU A 204 0.26 -18.31 -11.20
C LEU A 204 -0.14 -18.21 -12.68
N ARG A 205 -0.18 -19.35 -13.38
CA ARG A 205 -0.77 -19.39 -14.71
C ARG A 205 -2.25 -19.04 -14.53
N PRO A 206 -2.76 -17.97 -15.15
CA PRO A 206 -4.18 -17.71 -15.12
C PRO A 206 -4.86 -18.86 -15.86
N ASP A 207 -5.64 -19.65 -15.15
CA ASP A 207 -6.34 -20.77 -15.77
C ASP A 207 -7.36 -20.20 -16.78
N SER A 208 -7.08 -20.40 -18.07
CA SER A 208 -7.73 -19.73 -19.20
C SER A 208 -9.23 -19.99 -19.36
N LYS A 209 -9.81 -20.89 -18.56
CA LYS A 209 -11.24 -21.25 -18.62
C LYS A 209 -12.15 -20.34 -17.77
N TYR A 210 -11.64 -19.71 -16.71
CA TYR A 210 -12.45 -18.87 -15.82
C TYR A 210 -12.28 -17.37 -16.06
N ASN A 211 -11.26 -16.97 -16.83
CA ASN A 211 -10.79 -15.58 -16.87
C ASN A 211 -11.42 -14.71 -17.99
N LYS A 212 -12.28 -15.25 -18.85
CA LYS A 212 -12.91 -14.45 -19.92
C LYS A 212 -14.03 -13.53 -19.43
N ASN A 213 -14.58 -13.77 -18.23
CA ASN A 213 -15.74 -13.05 -17.70
C ASN A 213 -15.47 -12.27 -16.38
N ILE A 214 -14.25 -12.30 -15.82
CA ILE A 214 -13.93 -11.59 -14.56
C ILE A 214 -13.94 -10.06 -14.73
N PHE A 215 -14.05 -9.55 -15.95
CA PHE A 215 -14.08 -8.11 -16.22
C PHE A 215 -15.35 -7.66 -16.94
N THR A 216 -16.52 -8.20 -16.60
CA THR A 216 -17.83 -7.62 -16.97
C THR A 216 -18.12 -6.37 -16.14
N PHE A 217 -17.20 -5.41 -16.17
CA PHE A 217 -17.40 -4.08 -15.60
C PHE A 217 -17.91 -3.15 -16.70
N ASN A 218 -18.96 -2.38 -16.41
CA ASN A 218 -19.48 -1.38 -17.33
C ASN A 218 -19.21 0.05 -16.81
N PRO A 219 -18.28 0.81 -17.43
CA PRO A 219 -17.94 2.17 -17.01
C PRO A 219 -19.12 3.14 -17.10
N SER A 220 -20.08 2.91 -18.00
CA SER A 220 -21.25 3.78 -18.17
C SER A 220 -22.23 3.73 -16.99
N LYS A 221 -22.05 2.76 -16.08
CA LYS A 221 -22.88 2.57 -14.89
C LYS A 221 -22.16 2.95 -13.61
N ASN A 222 -20.84 3.10 -13.67
CA ASN A 222 -19.99 3.26 -12.51
C ASN A 222 -18.85 4.20 -12.91
N VAL A 223 -19.22 5.47 -13.07
CA VAL A 223 -18.30 6.53 -13.49
C VAL A 223 -17.50 6.97 -12.28
N ASN A 224 -16.19 7.15 -12.45
CA ASN A 224 -15.34 7.73 -11.42
C ASN A 224 -15.75 9.20 -11.19
N ALA A 225 -15.87 9.59 -9.93
CA ALA A 225 -16.26 10.96 -9.59
C ALA A 225 -15.20 11.96 -10.08
N SER A 226 -15.66 13.06 -10.63
CA SER A 226 -14.87 14.19 -11.12
C SER A 226 -14.75 15.30 -10.08
N ASP A 227 -15.23 15.10 -8.84
CA ASP A 227 -15.29 16.14 -7.81
C ASP A 227 -16.02 17.41 -8.27
N THR A 228 -17.07 17.24 -9.07
CA THR A 228 -17.75 18.36 -9.73
C THR A 228 -18.33 19.32 -8.70
N VAL A 229 -18.95 18.79 -7.65
CA VAL A 229 -19.55 19.58 -6.56
C VAL A 229 -18.50 20.43 -5.84
N TYR A 230 -17.36 19.82 -5.48
CA TYR A 230 -16.27 20.51 -4.80
C TYR A 230 -15.62 21.58 -5.69
N ARG A 231 -15.35 21.23 -6.96
CA ARG A 231 -14.74 22.15 -7.94
C ARG A 231 -15.61 23.37 -8.18
N GLU A 232 -16.91 23.18 -8.41
CA GLU A 232 -17.85 24.29 -8.57
C GLU A 232 -17.90 25.21 -7.35
N GLN A 233 -17.93 24.63 -6.15
CA GLN A 233 -17.92 25.42 -4.91
C GLN A 233 -16.65 26.27 -4.81
N LYS A 234 -15.47 25.68 -5.01
CA LYS A 234 -14.21 26.39 -4.89
C LYS A 234 -14.02 27.47 -5.96
N MET A 235 -14.50 27.23 -7.17
CA MET A 235 -14.50 28.26 -8.21
C MET A 235 -15.42 29.44 -7.82
N ARG A 236 -16.63 29.18 -7.30
CA ARG A 236 -17.50 30.24 -6.78
C ARG A 236 -16.83 31.04 -5.67
N GLU A 237 -16.25 30.37 -4.67
CA GLU A 237 -15.50 31.02 -3.58
C GLU A 237 -14.32 31.86 -4.10
N TYR A 238 -13.57 31.34 -5.08
CA TYR A 238 -12.48 32.08 -5.71
C TYR A 238 -12.96 33.36 -6.39
N LEU A 239 -14.07 33.26 -7.13
CA LEU A 239 -14.65 34.38 -7.86
C LEU A 239 -15.21 35.44 -6.92
N GLU A 240 -15.93 35.04 -5.89
CA GLU A 240 -16.44 35.94 -4.84
C GLU A 240 -15.30 36.72 -4.18
N ARG A 241 -14.15 36.10 -3.91
CA ARG A 241 -12.96 36.79 -3.36
C ARG A 241 -12.34 37.79 -4.34
N LYS A 242 -12.46 37.55 -5.64
CA LYS A 242 -11.89 38.41 -6.70
C LYS A 242 -12.84 39.53 -7.13
N SER A 243 -14.14 39.43 -6.84
CA SER A 243 -15.16 40.36 -7.30
C SER A 243 -15.81 41.17 -6.17
N GLU A 244 -15.58 42.48 -6.15
CA GLU A 244 -16.62 43.47 -5.77
C GLU A 244 -17.74 43.56 -6.86
N VAL A 245 -18.12 42.46 -7.53
CA VAL A 245 -19.04 42.47 -8.66
C VAL A 245 -20.08 41.34 -8.57
N VAL A 246 -21.28 41.79 -8.18
CA VAL A 246 -22.65 41.34 -8.51
C VAL A 246 -22.89 39.83 -8.72
N VAL A 247 -23.49 39.23 -7.70
CA VAL A 247 -24.17 37.93 -7.72
C VAL A 247 -25.32 37.95 -8.73
N GLY A 248 -25.30 37.09 -9.76
CA GLY A 248 -26.47 36.86 -10.61
C GLY A 248 -26.30 36.26 -12.03
N GLU A 249 -25.09 36.15 -12.58
CA GLU A 249 -24.91 35.67 -13.97
C GLU A 249 -24.56 34.17 -14.09
N ARG A 250 -25.08 33.51 -15.13
CA ARG A 250 -24.85 32.09 -15.43
C ARG A 250 -23.40 31.81 -15.83
N TRP A 251 -22.93 30.62 -15.44
CA TRP A 251 -21.62 30.03 -15.68
C TRP A 251 -20.99 30.32 -17.05
N GLU A 252 -21.75 30.23 -18.15
CA GLU A 252 -21.19 30.39 -19.50
C GLU A 252 -20.71 31.82 -19.82
N VAL A 253 -21.31 32.83 -19.17
CA VAL A 253 -21.00 34.26 -19.39
C VAL A 253 -19.81 34.71 -18.53
N LEU A 254 -19.58 34.04 -17.41
CA LEU A 254 -18.53 34.41 -16.45
C LEU A 254 -17.16 33.84 -16.84
N VAL A 255 -17.12 32.65 -17.47
CA VAL A 255 -15.92 32.05 -18.07
C VAL A 255 -15.34 32.95 -19.17
N GLU A 256 -16.18 33.65 -19.95
CA GLU A 256 -15.74 34.65 -20.94
C GLU A 256 -15.09 35.89 -20.28
N ARG A 257 -15.45 36.23 -19.03
CA ARG A 257 -14.92 37.43 -18.33
C ARG A 257 -13.63 37.18 -17.55
N ILE A 258 -13.45 36.01 -16.96
CA ILE A 258 -12.24 35.66 -16.19
C ILE A 258 -11.03 35.53 -17.14
N GLY A 259 -11.28 35.20 -18.41
CA GLY A 259 -10.33 35.35 -19.52
C GLY A 259 -10.20 36.81 -19.98
N GLY A 260 -9.87 37.74 -19.08
CA GLY A 260 -9.80 39.20 -19.30
C GLY A 260 -8.80 39.73 -20.34
N ALA A 261 -8.48 38.95 -21.37
CA ALA A 261 -8.13 39.44 -22.70
C ALA A 261 -9.21 38.90 -23.65
N VAL A 262 -10.00 39.79 -24.24
CA VAL A 262 -11.04 39.51 -25.25
C VAL A 262 -10.65 38.32 -26.14
N VAL A 263 -11.21 37.13 -25.87
CA VAL A 263 -11.20 36.01 -26.83
C VAL A 263 -12.59 35.95 -27.45
N PRO A 264 -12.78 36.46 -28.67
CA PRO A 264 -13.99 36.15 -29.40
C PRO A 264 -13.89 34.73 -29.97
N ARG A 265 -14.98 33.98 -29.78
CA ARG A 265 -15.36 32.66 -30.33
C ARG A 265 -15.10 31.43 -29.44
N ARG A 266 -16.22 30.84 -29.05
CA ARG A 266 -16.46 29.40 -28.84
C ARG A 266 -15.60 28.55 -29.79
N GLU A 267 -14.97 27.52 -29.23
CA GLU A 267 -14.18 26.47 -29.90
C GLU A 267 -12.73 26.85 -30.27
N ARG A 268 -11.74 26.69 -29.37
CA ARG A 268 -10.36 26.27 -29.75
C ARG A 268 -9.63 25.54 -28.63
N GLU A 269 -8.96 24.45 -29.01
CA GLU A 269 -7.83 23.83 -28.30
C GLU A 269 -6.76 24.88 -27.95
N ALA A 270 -5.91 24.62 -26.95
CA ALA A 270 -4.79 25.50 -26.65
C ALA A 270 -3.91 25.70 -27.90
N ARG A 271 -3.53 26.95 -28.21
CA ARG A 271 -2.76 27.27 -29.43
C ARG A 271 -1.35 26.69 -29.39
N ASP A 272 -0.76 26.64 -28.20
CA ASP A 272 0.56 26.08 -27.91
C ASP A 272 0.58 25.51 -26.49
N TYR A 273 1.69 24.85 -26.13
CA TYR A 273 1.88 24.22 -24.83
C TYR A 273 2.00 25.24 -23.68
N GLU A 274 2.43 26.48 -23.95
CA GLU A 274 2.54 27.53 -22.94
C GLU A 274 1.17 28.03 -22.50
N GLU A 275 0.27 28.25 -23.47
CA GLU A 275 -1.12 28.59 -23.19
C GLU A 275 -1.82 27.47 -22.42
N ALA A 276 -1.59 26.20 -22.79
CA ALA A 276 -2.13 25.06 -22.08
C ALA A 276 -1.64 25.01 -20.63
N LEU A 277 -0.32 25.15 -20.43
CA LEU A 277 0.33 25.15 -19.13
C LEU A 277 -0.19 26.30 -18.24
N PHE A 278 -0.29 27.52 -18.79
CA PHE A 278 -0.78 28.68 -18.05
C PHE A 278 -2.25 28.54 -17.66
N LYS A 279 -3.12 28.11 -18.60
CA LYS A 279 -4.55 27.87 -18.32
C LYS A 279 -4.75 26.84 -17.23
N GLY A 280 -4.04 25.71 -17.31
CA GLY A 280 -4.19 24.65 -16.31
C GLY A 280 -3.65 25.05 -14.93
N THR A 281 -2.57 25.82 -14.86
CA THR A 281 -2.04 26.36 -13.60
C THR A 281 -3.03 27.34 -12.97
N LEU A 282 -3.59 28.27 -13.74
CA LEU A 282 -4.63 29.18 -13.25
C LEU A 282 -5.84 28.40 -12.75
N PHE A 283 -6.29 27.40 -13.50
CA PHE A 283 -7.40 26.55 -13.14
C PHE A 283 -7.18 25.85 -11.80
N TYR A 284 -6.06 25.14 -11.67
CA TYR A 284 -5.77 24.36 -10.48
C TYR A 284 -5.53 25.25 -9.25
N ASN A 285 -4.93 26.43 -9.41
CA ASN A 285 -4.72 27.40 -8.32
C ASN A 285 -6.02 27.95 -7.71
N MET A 286 -7.15 27.92 -8.43
CA MET A 286 -8.44 28.35 -7.87
C MET A 286 -8.89 27.48 -6.70
N PHE A 287 -8.44 26.22 -6.64
CA PHE A 287 -8.86 25.26 -5.61
C PHE A 287 -8.05 25.32 -4.33
N GLN A 288 -6.95 26.07 -4.31
CA GLN A 288 -6.12 26.18 -3.13
C GLN A 288 -6.91 26.82 -2.00
N ASP A 289 -7.00 26.09 -0.88
CA ASP A 289 -7.57 26.58 0.35
C ASP A 289 -6.62 27.60 1.03
N PRO A 290 -7.11 28.55 1.85
CA PRO A 290 -6.24 29.46 2.60
C PRO A 290 -5.17 28.77 3.45
N SER A 291 -5.39 27.53 3.87
CA SER A 291 -4.39 26.70 4.55
C SER A 291 -3.23 26.22 3.67
N GLY A 292 -3.28 26.43 2.35
CA GLY A 292 -2.29 25.98 1.37
C GLY A 292 -2.59 24.62 0.72
N LEU A 293 -3.74 24.04 1.04
CA LEU A 293 -4.16 22.71 0.65
C LEU A 293 -4.96 22.65 -0.65
N TRP A 294 -4.86 21.51 -1.32
CA TRP A 294 -5.87 21.03 -2.26
C TRP A 294 -6.56 19.83 -1.63
N TYR A 295 -7.89 19.83 -1.70
CA TYR A 295 -8.68 18.67 -1.30
C TYR A 295 -9.06 17.89 -2.55
N GLY A 296 -9.28 16.59 -2.40
CA GLY A 296 -9.73 15.75 -3.49
C GLY A 296 -10.25 14.42 -3.01
N ASP A 297 -11.06 13.79 -3.86
CA ASP A 297 -11.48 12.42 -3.70
C ASP A 297 -10.26 11.50 -3.65
N TYR A 298 -10.23 10.65 -2.62
CA TYR A 298 -9.24 9.61 -2.39
C TYR A 298 -9.94 8.28 -1.99
N GLY A 299 -11.15 8.08 -2.51
CA GLY A 299 -11.95 6.88 -2.40
C GLY A 299 -11.64 5.88 -3.52
N GLY A 300 -12.56 4.95 -3.74
CA GLY A 300 -12.40 3.87 -4.72
C GLY A 300 -12.65 2.50 -4.10
N PRO A 301 -11.98 2.11 -3.00
CA PRO A 301 -12.27 0.86 -2.31
C PRO A 301 -13.69 0.83 -1.71
N LEU A 302 -14.50 -0.18 -2.07
CA LEU A 302 -15.91 -0.25 -1.69
C LEU A 302 -16.14 -0.84 -0.29
N PHE A 303 -15.18 -1.58 0.24
CA PHE A 303 -15.29 -2.21 1.56
C PHE A 303 -15.12 -1.22 2.75
N LEU A 304 -14.62 0.00 2.51
CA LEU A 304 -14.34 0.98 3.57
C LEU A 304 -15.62 1.56 4.18
N ASN A 305 -16.52 2.05 3.33
CA ASN A 305 -17.86 2.47 3.74
C ASN A 305 -18.59 1.35 4.49
N CYS A 306 -18.43 0.11 4.05
CA CYS A 306 -19.07 -1.03 4.67
C CYS A 306 -18.60 -1.21 6.12
N GLY A 307 -17.29 -1.14 6.37
CA GLY A 307 -16.74 -1.15 7.72
C GLY A 307 -17.27 0.00 8.60
N LEU A 308 -17.35 1.22 8.06
CA LEU A 308 -17.90 2.38 8.77
C LEU A 308 -19.39 2.19 9.11
N VAL A 309 -20.18 1.65 8.18
CA VAL A 309 -21.60 1.33 8.39
C VAL A 309 -21.76 0.28 9.49
N VAL A 310 -20.90 -0.74 9.54
CA VAL A 310 -20.88 -1.70 10.65
C VAL A 310 -20.64 -0.97 11.98
N ALA A 311 -19.60 -0.13 12.07
CA ALA A 311 -19.32 0.59 13.31
C ALA A 311 -20.46 1.51 13.74
N TRP A 312 -21.05 2.25 12.79
CA TRP A 312 -22.22 3.09 13.04
C TRP A 312 -23.40 2.26 13.53
N TYR A 313 -23.69 1.13 12.87
CA TYR A 313 -24.84 0.31 13.20
C TYR A 313 -24.71 -0.27 14.60
N LEU A 314 -23.52 -0.74 14.97
CA LEU A 314 -23.28 -1.22 16.31
C LEU A 314 -23.44 -0.08 17.34
N SER A 315 -23.04 1.15 17.02
CA SER A 315 -23.10 2.31 17.91
C SER A 315 -24.38 3.16 17.78
N ARG A 316 -25.41 2.72 17.05
CA ARG A 316 -26.54 3.60 16.68
C ARG A 316 -27.41 4.07 17.85
N ASN A 317 -27.39 3.33 18.96
CA ASN A 317 -28.09 3.66 20.20
C ASN A 317 -27.21 4.41 21.21
N ASP A 318 -26.04 4.90 20.78
CA ASP A 318 -25.13 5.68 21.63
C ASP A 318 -25.79 7.01 22.05
N LEU A 319 -25.92 7.20 23.36
CA LEU A 319 -26.52 8.38 23.98
C LEU A 319 -25.69 9.66 23.80
N THR A 320 -24.42 9.54 23.43
CA THR A 320 -23.54 10.70 23.16
C THR A 320 -23.67 11.23 21.74
N GLY A 321 -24.56 10.66 20.92
CA GLY A 321 -24.84 11.07 19.53
C GLY A 321 -24.35 10.07 18.48
N SER A 322 -24.82 10.20 17.24
CA SER A 322 -24.45 9.27 16.16
C SER A 322 -23.14 9.67 15.47
N ILE A 323 -22.38 8.68 14.98
CA ILE A 323 -21.19 8.94 14.15
C ILE A 323 -21.55 9.34 12.70
N LEU A 324 -22.77 9.03 12.26
CA LEU A 324 -23.31 9.40 10.96
C LEU A 324 -24.68 10.10 11.11
N SER A 325 -24.83 11.25 10.49
CA SER A 325 -26.11 11.97 10.43
C SER A 325 -27.11 11.26 9.51
N PRO A 326 -28.42 11.55 9.61
CA PRO A 326 -29.40 11.06 8.65
C PRO A 326 -29.08 11.40 7.18
N GLU A 327 -28.54 12.59 6.93
CA GLU A 327 -28.17 13.07 5.60
C GLU A 327 -26.96 12.31 5.04
N GLU A 328 -25.94 12.10 5.88
CA GLU A 328 -24.76 11.31 5.53
C GLU A 328 -25.13 9.87 5.18
N ARG A 329 -26.05 9.25 5.93
CA ARG A 329 -26.57 7.91 5.62
C ARG A 329 -27.28 7.87 4.27
N LYS A 330 -28.07 8.89 3.92
CA LYS A 330 -28.70 8.97 2.59
C LYS A 330 -27.67 9.08 1.47
N MET A 331 -26.61 9.87 1.68
CA MET A 331 -25.52 9.99 0.71
C MET A 331 -24.67 8.71 0.59
N LEU A 332 -24.50 7.95 1.68
CA LEU A 332 -23.87 6.62 1.65
C LEU A 332 -24.72 5.62 0.87
N VAL A 333 -26.04 5.62 1.09
CA VAL A 333 -26.98 4.79 0.30
C VAL A 333 -26.89 5.16 -1.18
N HIS A 334 -26.82 6.46 -1.50
CA HIS A 334 -26.64 6.93 -2.88
C HIS A 334 -25.34 6.38 -3.49
N TYR A 335 -24.21 6.55 -2.81
CA TYR A 335 -22.90 6.04 -3.24
C TYR A 335 -22.92 4.54 -3.52
N LEU A 336 -23.39 3.74 -2.57
CA LEU A 336 -23.47 2.29 -2.77
C LEU A 336 -24.42 1.93 -3.93
N LYS A 337 -25.52 2.64 -4.13
CA LYS A 337 -26.42 2.39 -5.28
C LYS A 337 -25.80 2.82 -6.62
N CYS A 338 -25.02 3.90 -6.65
CA CYS A 338 -24.32 4.38 -7.85
C CYS A 338 -23.33 3.35 -8.38
N HIS A 339 -22.57 2.70 -7.49
CA HIS A 339 -21.54 1.74 -7.89
C HIS A 339 -22.03 0.30 -8.08
N LYS A 340 -23.36 0.08 -8.08
CA LYS A 340 -23.94 -1.24 -8.33
C LYS A 340 -23.81 -1.60 -9.81
N GLN A 341 -23.27 -2.79 -10.09
CA GLN A 341 -23.10 -3.31 -11.44
C GLN A 341 -24.42 -3.83 -12.04
N ILE A 342 -24.40 -4.09 -13.35
CA ILE A 342 -25.58 -4.53 -14.13
C ILE A 342 -26.08 -5.90 -13.67
N ASP A 343 -25.18 -6.78 -13.24
CA ASP A 343 -25.52 -8.08 -12.67
C ASP A 343 -26.08 -8.00 -11.23
N GLY A 344 -26.15 -6.79 -10.66
CA GLY A 344 -26.61 -6.52 -9.31
C GLY A 344 -25.53 -6.57 -8.24
N GLY A 345 -24.29 -6.92 -8.57
CA GLY A 345 -23.18 -7.02 -7.64
C GLY A 345 -22.35 -5.74 -7.49
N TRP A 346 -21.28 -5.85 -6.69
CA TRP A 346 -20.25 -4.83 -6.48
C TRP A 346 -18.86 -5.46 -6.48
N GLY A 347 -17.89 -4.73 -7.01
CA GLY A 347 -16.47 -5.09 -6.90
C GLY A 347 -15.87 -4.75 -5.53
N THR A 348 -14.58 -5.07 -5.37
CA THR A 348 -13.80 -4.63 -4.19
C THR A 348 -13.47 -3.14 -4.25
N HIS A 349 -13.51 -2.54 -5.44
CA HIS A 349 -13.37 -1.12 -5.70
C HIS A 349 -14.34 -0.67 -6.81
N ILE A 350 -14.50 0.63 -7.00
CA ILE A 350 -15.48 1.22 -7.92
C ILE A 350 -15.34 0.71 -9.36
N GLU A 351 -14.13 0.53 -9.86
CA GLU A 351 -13.87 0.03 -11.23
C GLU A 351 -13.70 -1.50 -11.33
N GLY A 352 -14.01 -2.22 -10.25
CA GLY A 352 -13.91 -3.68 -10.18
C GLY A 352 -15.17 -4.36 -10.69
N ALA A 353 -15.02 -5.53 -11.31
CA ALA A 353 -16.15 -6.41 -11.57
C ALA A 353 -16.75 -6.94 -10.26
N SER A 354 -17.99 -7.42 -10.31
CA SER A 354 -18.70 -7.94 -9.15
C SER A 354 -17.95 -9.11 -8.49
N THR A 355 -17.80 -9.01 -7.17
CA THR A 355 -17.11 -9.97 -6.28
C THR A 355 -18.05 -10.40 -5.17
N MET A 356 -17.78 -11.53 -4.51
CA MET A 356 -18.55 -11.91 -3.33
C MET A 356 -18.26 -10.98 -2.15
N PHE A 357 -16.99 -10.62 -1.95
CA PHE A 357 -16.57 -9.64 -0.94
C PHE A 357 -17.32 -8.31 -1.09
N GLY A 358 -17.22 -7.67 -2.26
CA GLY A 358 -17.89 -6.40 -2.51
C GLY A 358 -19.40 -6.51 -2.39
N THR A 359 -20.01 -7.51 -3.04
CA THR A 359 -21.46 -7.63 -3.09
C THR A 359 -22.08 -7.91 -1.73
N VAL A 360 -21.53 -8.86 -0.96
CA VAL A 360 -22.05 -9.20 0.37
C VAL A 360 -21.93 -8.00 1.31
N MET A 361 -20.78 -7.33 1.34
CA MET A 361 -20.57 -6.19 2.23
C MET A 361 -21.44 -4.98 1.85
N CYS A 362 -21.58 -4.66 0.55
CA CYS A 362 -22.44 -3.57 0.10
C CYS A 362 -23.93 -3.90 0.32
N TYR A 363 -24.36 -5.15 0.09
CA TYR A 363 -25.73 -5.58 0.37
C TYR A 363 -26.07 -5.42 1.85
N VAL A 364 -25.24 -5.98 2.73
CA VAL A 364 -25.42 -5.86 4.19
C VAL A 364 -25.46 -4.39 4.59
N SER A 365 -24.53 -3.57 4.10
CA SER A 365 -24.49 -2.14 4.44
C SER A 365 -25.76 -1.40 4.03
N LEU A 366 -26.31 -1.68 2.84
CA LEU A 366 -27.57 -1.09 2.39
C LEU A 366 -28.75 -1.51 3.26
N ARG A 367 -28.82 -2.78 3.68
CA ARG A 367 -29.86 -3.27 4.59
C ARG A 367 -29.75 -2.62 5.97
N LEU A 368 -28.54 -2.52 6.54
CA LEU A 368 -28.28 -1.83 7.81
C LEU A 368 -28.64 -0.34 7.76
N LEU A 369 -28.47 0.31 6.60
CA LEU A 369 -28.85 1.70 6.35
C LEU A 369 -30.37 1.89 6.12
N GLY A 370 -31.16 0.81 6.12
CA GLY A 370 -32.62 0.84 6.02
C GLY A 370 -33.18 0.69 4.61
N VAL A 371 -32.37 0.28 3.62
CA VAL A 371 -32.88 -0.04 2.28
C VAL A 371 -33.63 -1.37 2.32
N PRO A 372 -34.86 -1.46 1.80
CA PRO A 372 -35.64 -2.69 1.83
C PRO A 372 -35.07 -3.75 0.87
N ALA A 373 -35.15 -5.03 1.25
CA ALA A 373 -34.68 -6.15 0.43
C ALA A 373 -35.34 -6.20 -0.96
N SER A 374 -36.57 -5.69 -1.09
CA SER A 374 -37.30 -5.60 -2.36
C SER A 374 -36.57 -4.80 -3.44
N GLU A 375 -35.73 -3.84 -3.07
CA GLU A 375 -34.91 -3.04 -3.98
C GLU A 375 -33.55 -3.71 -4.33
N LEU A 376 -33.18 -4.76 -3.61
CA LEU A 376 -31.87 -5.43 -3.72
C LEU A 376 -31.97 -6.86 -4.27
N LYS A 377 -33.09 -7.21 -4.93
CA LYS A 377 -33.33 -8.57 -5.45
C LYS A 377 -32.25 -9.08 -6.39
N SER A 378 -31.71 -8.24 -7.27
CA SER A 378 -30.64 -8.64 -8.19
C SER A 378 -29.34 -8.93 -7.45
N SER A 379 -29.03 -8.12 -6.44
CA SER A 379 -27.87 -8.29 -5.57
C SER A 379 -27.97 -9.56 -4.74
N LEU A 380 -29.13 -9.83 -4.16
CA LEU A 380 -29.38 -11.07 -3.43
C LEU A 380 -29.27 -12.28 -4.35
N LYS A 381 -29.84 -12.20 -5.56
CA LYS A 381 -29.68 -13.25 -6.58
C LYS A 381 -28.21 -13.50 -6.90
N PHE A 382 -27.41 -12.46 -7.09
CA PHE A 382 -25.97 -12.61 -7.32
C PHE A 382 -25.29 -13.37 -6.17
N ILE A 383 -25.58 -13.02 -4.91
CA ILE A 383 -25.01 -13.68 -3.73
C ILE A 383 -25.37 -15.17 -3.71
N LEU A 384 -26.65 -15.50 -3.93
CA LEU A 384 -27.13 -16.87 -3.87
C LEU A 384 -26.61 -17.73 -5.04
N ASP A 385 -26.60 -17.18 -6.26
CA ASP A 385 -26.09 -17.87 -7.46
C ASP A 385 -24.58 -18.19 -7.36
N ASN A 386 -23.83 -17.44 -6.53
CA ASN A 386 -22.40 -17.61 -6.31
C ASN A 386 -22.04 -18.30 -4.99
N GLY A 387 -22.97 -19.09 -4.43
CA GLY A 387 -22.71 -19.97 -3.30
C GLY A 387 -22.99 -19.35 -1.93
N SER A 388 -23.84 -18.32 -1.86
CA SER A 388 -24.25 -17.61 -0.65
C SER A 388 -23.11 -16.87 0.06
N ALA A 389 -23.44 -16.15 1.14
CA ALA A 389 -22.41 -15.48 1.93
C ALA A 389 -21.39 -16.44 2.58
N THR A 390 -21.59 -17.77 2.57
CA THR A 390 -20.56 -18.73 3.00
C THR A 390 -19.30 -18.71 2.13
N CYS A 391 -19.41 -18.28 0.86
CA CYS A 391 -18.30 -18.24 -0.09
C CYS A 391 -17.58 -16.89 -0.15
N THR A 392 -17.91 -15.92 0.71
CA THR A 392 -17.23 -14.62 0.72
C THR A 392 -15.81 -14.70 1.30
N SER A 393 -14.96 -13.72 1.00
CA SER A 393 -13.59 -13.63 1.55
C SER A 393 -13.52 -13.49 3.08
N SER A 394 -12.37 -13.81 3.66
CA SER A 394 -12.05 -13.77 5.09
C SER A 394 -12.39 -12.42 5.75
N TRP A 395 -12.05 -11.30 5.13
CA TRP A 395 -12.36 -9.97 5.66
C TRP A 395 -13.86 -9.69 5.71
N ALA A 396 -14.63 -10.17 4.75
CA ALA A 396 -16.09 -10.07 4.81
C ALA A 396 -16.66 -10.98 5.91
N LYS A 397 -16.20 -12.24 5.97
CA LYS A 397 -16.57 -13.18 7.04
C LYS A 397 -16.33 -12.59 8.42
N PHE A 398 -15.19 -11.91 8.61
CA PHE A 398 -14.87 -11.22 9.87
C PHE A 398 -15.98 -10.22 10.27
N TYR A 399 -16.38 -9.32 9.36
CA TYR A 399 -17.45 -8.35 9.66
C TYR A 399 -18.81 -9.02 9.87
N LEU A 400 -19.12 -10.08 9.11
CA LEU A 400 -20.34 -10.87 9.32
C LEU A 400 -20.35 -11.54 10.71
N CYS A 401 -19.20 -12.05 11.18
CA CYS A 401 -19.08 -12.58 12.54
C CYS A 401 -19.28 -11.51 13.61
N VAL A 402 -18.69 -10.32 13.43
CA VAL A 402 -18.89 -9.18 14.33
C VAL A 402 -20.36 -8.76 14.43
N LEU A 403 -21.11 -8.81 13.33
CA LEU A 403 -22.54 -8.50 13.30
C LEU A 403 -23.45 -9.61 13.84
N GLY A 404 -22.93 -10.83 14.00
CA GLY A 404 -23.74 -12.02 14.32
C GLY A 404 -24.47 -12.62 13.12
N LEU A 405 -24.05 -12.29 11.89
CA LEU A 405 -24.56 -12.85 10.64
C LEU A 405 -23.82 -14.13 10.21
N MET A 406 -22.76 -14.50 10.91
CA MET A 406 -21.95 -15.70 10.67
C MET A 406 -21.32 -16.17 11.97
N SER A 407 -21.18 -17.49 12.17
CA SER A 407 -20.45 -18.01 13.34
C SER A 407 -18.95 -17.78 13.22
N TRP A 408 -18.28 -17.45 14.34
CA TRP A 408 -16.80 -17.38 14.40
C TRP A 408 -16.11 -18.69 14.00
N SER A 409 -16.79 -19.84 14.02
CA SER A 409 -16.23 -21.11 13.53
C SER A 409 -16.01 -21.14 12.01
N ALA A 410 -16.66 -20.23 11.27
CA ALA A 410 -16.49 -20.02 9.83
C ALA A 410 -15.37 -19.02 9.48
N HIS A 411 -14.62 -18.52 10.45
CA HIS A 411 -13.46 -17.67 10.20
C HIS A 411 -12.18 -18.41 10.61
N ASN A 412 -11.11 -18.24 9.83
CA ASN A 412 -9.81 -18.81 10.19
C ASN A 412 -9.26 -18.15 11.46
N SER A 413 -8.47 -18.89 12.24
CA SER A 413 -7.94 -18.33 13.48
C SER A 413 -7.05 -17.11 13.22
N THR A 414 -7.29 -16.04 13.96
CA THR A 414 -6.46 -14.83 13.98
C THR A 414 -5.88 -14.68 15.40
N PRO A 415 -4.81 -15.42 15.74
CA PRO A 415 -4.33 -15.52 17.12
C PRO A 415 -3.62 -14.24 17.58
N ILE A 416 -4.20 -13.56 18.58
CA ILE A 416 -3.61 -12.36 19.19
C ILE A 416 -2.30 -12.66 19.93
N GLU A 417 -2.09 -13.92 20.32
CA GLU A 417 -0.88 -14.41 20.98
C GLU A 417 0.38 -14.24 20.13
N MET A 418 0.25 -14.02 18.82
CA MET A 418 1.38 -13.65 17.95
C MET A 418 2.13 -12.40 18.44
N LEU A 419 1.48 -11.49 19.17
CA LEU A 419 2.12 -10.31 19.78
C LEU A 419 3.11 -10.65 20.90
N LEU A 420 3.08 -11.88 21.43
CA LEU A 420 4.00 -12.37 22.46
C LEU A 420 5.21 -13.09 21.87
N LEU A 421 5.27 -13.27 20.55
CA LEU A 421 6.42 -13.89 19.90
C LEU A 421 7.68 -13.03 20.15
N PRO A 422 8.84 -13.66 20.40
CA PRO A 422 10.10 -12.93 20.51
C PRO A 422 10.40 -12.14 19.24
N GLU A 423 11.07 -10.99 19.35
CA GLU A 423 11.39 -10.12 18.20
C GLU A 423 12.26 -10.80 17.13
N TRP A 424 13.09 -11.76 17.52
CA TRP A 424 13.91 -12.55 16.58
C TRP A 424 13.09 -13.54 15.75
N PHE A 425 11.83 -13.80 16.13
CA PHE A 425 10.99 -14.80 15.48
C PHE A 425 10.64 -14.35 14.04
N PRO A 426 10.81 -15.22 13.03
CA PRO A 426 10.89 -14.78 11.64
C PRO A 426 9.58 -14.27 11.02
N PHE A 427 8.43 -14.53 11.65
CA PHE A 427 7.09 -14.09 11.21
C PHE A 427 6.27 -13.44 12.34
N GLY A 428 6.96 -12.76 13.27
CA GLY A 428 6.29 -11.97 14.31
C GLY A 428 5.63 -10.68 13.76
N PRO A 429 4.59 -10.13 14.42
CA PRO A 429 3.90 -8.94 13.94
C PRO A 429 4.78 -7.70 13.73
N GLY A 430 5.85 -7.53 14.51
CA GLY A 430 6.80 -6.42 14.31
C GLY A 430 7.59 -6.49 13.00
N ARG A 431 7.57 -7.64 12.31
CA ARG A 431 8.18 -7.85 10.99
C ARG A 431 7.18 -7.73 9.84
N MET A 432 5.89 -7.67 10.14
CA MET A 432 4.85 -7.53 9.14
C MET A 432 4.80 -6.10 8.61
N TRP A 433 4.34 -5.93 7.37
CA TRP A 433 3.94 -4.62 6.86
C TRP A 433 2.99 -3.91 7.84
N CYS A 434 3.17 -2.60 8.01
CA CYS A 434 2.45 -1.81 9.00
C CYS A 434 0.94 -1.85 8.82
N HIS A 435 0.44 -1.71 7.58
CA HIS A 435 -0.99 -1.85 7.29
C HIS A 435 -1.53 -3.22 7.69
N SER A 436 -0.82 -4.29 7.35
CA SER A 436 -1.22 -5.65 7.72
C SER A 436 -1.32 -5.81 9.22
N ARG A 437 -0.29 -5.49 10.00
CA ARG A 437 -0.37 -5.66 11.46
C ARG A 437 -1.37 -4.69 12.11
N MET A 438 -1.52 -3.47 11.59
CA MET A 438 -2.49 -2.49 12.10
C MET A 438 -3.92 -2.92 11.89
N VAL A 439 -4.21 -3.69 10.84
CA VAL A 439 -5.54 -4.29 10.61
C VAL A 439 -5.71 -5.60 11.39
N TYR A 440 -4.73 -6.51 11.32
CA TYR A 440 -4.86 -7.84 11.91
C TYR A 440 -4.81 -7.83 13.45
N VAL A 441 -4.16 -6.88 14.12
CA VAL A 441 -4.15 -6.81 15.59
C VAL A 441 -5.55 -6.53 16.17
N PRO A 442 -6.29 -5.48 15.76
CA PRO A 442 -7.65 -5.28 16.25
C PRO A 442 -8.62 -6.36 15.74
N MET A 443 -8.40 -6.95 14.56
CA MET A 443 -9.15 -8.14 14.14
C MET A 443 -8.90 -9.33 15.09
N ALA A 444 -7.64 -9.59 15.46
CA ALA A 444 -7.28 -10.64 16.40
C ALA A 444 -7.91 -10.40 17.78
N TRP A 445 -7.97 -9.13 18.23
CA TRP A 445 -8.62 -8.77 19.48
C TRP A 445 -10.11 -9.16 19.47
N LEU A 446 -10.84 -8.76 18.43
CA LEU A 446 -12.27 -9.05 18.28
C LEU A 446 -12.53 -10.56 18.08
N TYR A 447 -11.71 -11.22 17.27
CA TYR A 447 -11.76 -12.66 17.05
C TYR A 447 -11.54 -13.42 18.37
N CYS A 448 -10.44 -13.18 19.09
CA CYS A 448 -10.10 -13.89 20.32
C CYS A 448 -11.07 -13.62 21.48
N LYS A 449 -11.74 -12.44 21.49
CA LYS A 449 -12.88 -12.16 22.38
C LYS A 449 -14.18 -12.84 21.93
N ARG A 450 -14.23 -13.34 20.70
CA ARG A 450 -15.46 -13.81 20.02
C ARG A 450 -16.54 -12.74 20.06
N TYR A 451 -16.15 -11.49 19.80
CA TYR A 451 -17.07 -10.36 19.84
C TYR A 451 -18.21 -10.56 18.84
N VAL A 452 -19.44 -10.37 19.30
CA VAL A 452 -20.65 -10.38 18.47
C VAL A 452 -21.51 -9.21 18.92
N TYR A 453 -22.21 -8.58 17.99
CA TYR A 453 -23.20 -7.57 18.28
C TYR A 453 -24.22 -8.08 19.32
N GLU A 454 -24.26 -7.43 20.50
CA GLU A 454 -25.03 -7.91 21.66
C GLU A 454 -26.53 -8.07 21.38
N GLY A 455 -27.11 -7.20 20.53
CA GLY A 455 -28.54 -7.24 20.19
C GLY A 455 -28.88 -8.09 18.95
N CYS A 456 -27.95 -8.89 18.44
CA CYS A 456 -28.14 -9.60 17.16
C CYS A 456 -29.32 -10.58 17.16
N GLU A 457 -29.70 -11.12 18.32
CA GLU A 457 -30.80 -12.08 18.44
C GLU A 457 -32.18 -11.41 18.52
N GLU A 458 -32.28 -10.14 18.92
CA GLU A 458 -33.54 -9.39 18.93
C GLU A 458 -33.71 -8.45 17.72
N ASP A 459 -32.62 -8.16 17.00
CA ASP A 459 -32.64 -7.22 15.88
C ASP A 459 -33.24 -7.82 14.61
N GLU A 460 -34.41 -7.32 14.21
CA GLU A 460 -35.15 -7.80 13.05
C GLU A 460 -34.37 -7.69 11.72
N VAL A 461 -33.54 -6.65 11.54
CA VAL A 461 -32.73 -6.53 10.31
C VAL A 461 -31.66 -7.61 10.25
N ILE A 462 -31.07 -7.96 11.40
CA ILE A 462 -30.08 -9.04 11.48
C ILE A 462 -30.74 -10.40 11.22
N LYS A 463 -31.93 -10.66 11.75
CA LYS A 463 -32.70 -11.88 11.47
C LYS A 463 -33.05 -11.97 9.98
N GLU A 464 -33.57 -10.91 9.38
CA GLU A 464 -33.87 -10.86 7.95
C GLU A 464 -32.61 -11.14 7.11
N LEU A 465 -31.47 -10.54 7.46
CA LEU A 465 -30.21 -10.79 6.77
C LEU A 465 -29.73 -12.25 6.87
N ARG A 466 -29.94 -12.93 8.01
CA ARG A 466 -29.64 -14.37 8.15
C ARG A 466 -30.50 -15.22 7.19
N GLU A 467 -31.77 -14.87 7.02
CA GLU A 467 -32.64 -15.58 6.05
C GLU A 467 -32.23 -15.26 4.60
N GLU A 468 -31.98 -13.98 4.31
CA GLU A 468 -31.64 -13.51 2.96
C GLU A 468 -30.32 -14.12 2.46
N LEU A 469 -29.21 -13.86 3.17
CA LEU A 469 -27.85 -14.14 2.69
C LEU A 469 -27.54 -15.63 2.44
N TYR A 470 -28.35 -16.52 3.00
CA TYR A 470 -28.16 -17.96 2.98
C TYR A 470 -29.38 -18.74 2.45
N GLY A 471 -30.35 -18.05 1.84
CA GLY A 471 -31.50 -18.69 1.19
C GLY A 471 -32.43 -19.43 2.17
N GLY A 472 -32.56 -18.93 3.40
CA GLY A 472 -33.40 -19.51 4.46
C GLY A 472 -32.84 -20.77 5.11
N GLU A 473 -31.53 -21.03 4.98
CA GLU A 473 -30.88 -22.22 5.54
C GLU A 473 -29.84 -21.90 6.63
N TYR A 474 -29.91 -20.70 7.25
CA TYR A 474 -28.92 -20.23 8.25
C TYR A 474 -28.61 -21.27 9.33
N ASP A 475 -29.64 -21.84 9.95
CA ASP A 475 -29.51 -22.82 11.05
C ASP A 475 -28.95 -24.18 10.62
N LYS A 476 -28.91 -24.47 9.30
CA LYS A 476 -28.40 -25.73 8.74
C LYS A 476 -26.94 -25.63 8.29
N ILE A 477 -26.33 -24.44 8.35
CA ILE A 477 -24.98 -24.22 7.82
C ILE A 477 -23.94 -24.93 8.68
N ASP A 478 -23.11 -25.73 8.02
CA ASP A 478 -21.86 -26.22 8.59
C ASP A 478 -20.79 -25.12 8.52
N TRP A 479 -20.75 -24.31 9.57
CA TRP A 479 -19.84 -23.17 9.64
C TRP A 479 -18.37 -23.57 9.54
N GLU A 480 -17.97 -24.76 9.97
CA GLU A 480 -16.57 -25.20 9.85
C GLU A 480 -16.16 -25.44 8.40
N LYS A 481 -17.08 -25.93 7.55
CA LYS A 481 -16.83 -26.04 6.10
C LYS A 481 -16.74 -24.67 5.42
N ALA A 482 -17.54 -23.70 5.86
CA ALA A 482 -17.46 -22.34 5.34
C ALA A 482 -16.09 -21.67 5.60
N ARG A 483 -15.35 -22.12 6.62
CA ARG A 483 -14.04 -21.55 7.03
C ARG A 483 -13.05 -21.34 5.89
N THR A 484 -12.91 -22.34 5.02
CA THR A 484 -11.94 -22.31 3.91
C THR A 484 -12.60 -22.14 2.54
N THR A 485 -13.92 -21.95 2.52
CA THR A 485 -14.68 -21.78 1.28
C THR A 485 -14.58 -20.33 0.81
N VAL A 486 -14.06 -20.10 -0.39
CA VAL A 486 -13.97 -18.77 -1.02
C VAL A 486 -14.40 -18.88 -2.47
N ALA A 487 -15.18 -17.91 -2.95
CA ALA A 487 -15.59 -17.85 -4.34
C ALA A 487 -14.35 -17.67 -5.24
N PRO A 488 -14.25 -18.35 -6.40
CA PRO A 488 -13.10 -18.22 -7.29
C PRO A 488 -12.80 -16.77 -7.71
N MET A 489 -13.82 -15.92 -7.82
CA MET A 489 -13.68 -14.50 -8.17
C MET A 489 -13.00 -13.64 -7.10
N ASP A 490 -13.06 -14.06 -5.82
CA ASP A 490 -12.41 -13.37 -4.70
C ASP A 490 -10.98 -13.89 -4.45
N ASN A 491 -10.61 -15.01 -5.08
CA ASN A 491 -9.38 -15.74 -4.76
C ASN A 491 -8.16 -15.24 -5.58
N TYR A 492 -7.84 -13.95 -5.42
CA TYR A 492 -6.70 -13.32 -6.11
C TYR A 492 -5.33 -13.85 -5.64
N SER A 493 -5.19 -14.06 -4.33
CA SER A 493 -4.01 -14.60 -3.66
C SER A 493 -4.36 -15.92 -2.96
N PRO A 494 -4.34 -17.06 -3.69
CA PRO A 494 -4.70 -18.36 -3.12
C PRO A 494 -3.90 -18.71 -1.87
N ILE A 495 -4.61 -19.20 -0.85
CA ILE A 495 -4.00 -19.71 0.37
C ILE A 495 -3.06 -20.87 0.00
N THR A 496 -1.79 -20.73 0.37
CA THR A 496 -0.78 -21.74 0.10
C THR A 496 -1.02 -23.00 0.94
N TYR A 497 -0.49 -24.15 0.50
CA TYR A 497 -0.53 -25.38 1.30
C TYR A 497 0.08 -25.21 2.70
N LEU A 498 1.14 -24.40 2.82
CA LEU A 498 1.76 -24.08 4.09
C LEU A 498 0.79 -23.32 4.99
N MET A 499 0.15 -22.28 4.46
CA MET A 499 -0.81 -21.50 5.24
C MET A 499 -2.07 -22.29 5.58
N SER A 500 -2.58 -23.11 4.67
CA SER A 500 -3.68 -24.04 4.97
C SER A 500 -3.32 -25.00 6.11
N PHE A 501 -2.09 -25.52 6.12
CA PHE A 501 -1.61 -26.37 7.21
C PHE A 501 -1.49 -25.61 8.55
N VAL A 502 -1.00 -24.36 8.51
CA VAL A 502 -0.95 -23.49 9.70
C VAL A 502 -2.35 -23.20 10.23
N MET A 503 -3.29 -22.82 9.36
CA MET A 503 -4.69 -22.59 9.72
C MET A 503 -5.34 -23.86 10.31
N TRP A 504 -5.05 -25.03 9.74
CA TRP A 504 -5.49 -26.32 10.27
C TRP A 504 -4.94 -26.55 11.69
N LEU A 505 -3.63 -26.37 11.92
CA LEU A 505 -3.03 -26.48 13.26
C LEU A 505 -3.65 -25.50 14.26
N LEU A 506 -3.83 -24.24 13.85
CA LEU A 506 -4.44 -23.21 14.69
C LEU A 506 -5.89 -23.56 15.04
N SER A 507 -6.61 -24.26 14.17
CA SER A 507 -7.97 -24.72 14.50
C SER A 507 -7.97 -25.75 15.65
N PHE A 508 -6.98 -26.64 15.76
CA PHE A 508 -6.85 -27.52 16.93
C PHE A 508 -6.49 -26.75 18.19
N TYR A 509 -5.60 -25.75 18.08
CA TYR A 509 -5.26 -24.87 19.19
C TYR A 509 -6.48 -24.10 19.72
N GLU A 510 -7.37 -23.66 18.83
CA GLU A 510 -8.62 -22.99 19.20
C GLU A 510 -9.67 -23.94 19.77
N SER A 511 -9.80 -25.15 19.23
CA SER A 511 -10.95 -26.03 19.54
C SER A 511 -10.70 -27.09 20.61
N LEU A 512 -9.46 -27.54 20.82
CA LEU A 512 -9.18 -28.64 21.76
C LEU A 512 -9.09 -28.13 23.22
N PRO A 513 -9.89 -28.68 24.16
CA PRO A 513 -9.85 -28.28 25.58
C PRO A 513 -8.49 -28.46 26.25
N PHE A 514 -7.66 -29.38 25.75
CA PHE A 514 -6.29 -29.62 26.24
C PHE A 514 -5.43 -28.36 26.19
N PHE A 515 -5.59 -27.51 25.17
CA PHE A 515 -4.83 -26.27 25.04
C PHE A 515 -5.43 -25.10 25.82
N ALA A 516 -6.67 -25.20 26.30
CA ALA A 516 -7.40 -24.07 26.91
C ALA A 516 -6.62 -23.40 28.07
N PRO A 517 -6.01 -24.11 29.05
CA PRO A 517 -5.29 -23.44 30.13
C PRO A 517 -4.10 -22.61 29.65
N LEU A 518 -3.32 -23.14 28.69
CA LEU A 518 -2.18 -22.43 28.12
C LEU A 518 -2.64 -21.28 27.22
N ARG A 519 -3.61 -21.55 26.34
CA ARG A 519 -4.19 -20.57 25.41
C ARG A 519 -4.74 -19.39 26.18
N ASP A 520 -5.59 -19.63 27.18
CA ASP A 520 -6.27 -18.56 27.90
C ASP A 520 -5.26 -17.71 28.70
N TYR A 521 -4.22 -18.34 29.28
CA TYR A 521 -3.11 -17.63 29.94
C TYR A 521 -2.32 -16.74 28.96
N LEU A 522 -1.93 -17.28 27.79
CA LEU A 522 -1.21 -16.51 26.77
C LEU A 522 -2.09 -15.40 26.19
N ARG A 523 -3.36 -15.69 25.94
CA ARG A 523 -4.35 -14.76 25.41
C ARG A 523 -4.60 -13.58 26.34
N GLU A 524 -4.65 -13.80 27.66
CA GLU A 524 -4.76 -12.71 28.63
C GLU A 524 -3.56 -11.75 28.57
N LYS A 525 -2.33 -12.30 28.49
CA LYS A 525 -1.13 -11.47 28.32
C LYS A 525 -1.11 -10.74 26.98
N ALA A 526 -1.54 -11.42 25.93
CA ALA A 526 -1.61 -10.86 24.59
C ALA A 526 -2.63 -9.72 24.49
N PHE A 527 -3.77 -9.80 25.20
CA PHE A 527 -4.71 -8.69 25.30
C PHE A 527 -4.09 -7.45 25.95
N LYS A 528 -3.35 -7.61 27.07
CA LYS A 528 -2.65 -6.48 27.72
C LYS A 528 -1.66 -5.82 26.76
N ARG A 529 -0.87 -6.64 26.05
CA ARG A 529 0.08 -6.17 25.04
C ARG A 529 -0.61 -5.46 23.87
N ALA A 530 -1.75 -5.98 23.40
CA ALA A 530 -2.53 -5.39 22.33
C ALA A 530 -3.15 -4.06 22.75
N ASP A 531 -3.70 -3.95 23.96
CA ASP A 531 -4.28 -2.70 24.45
C ASP A 531 -3.23 -1.59 24.55
N GLU A 532 -2.02 -1.90 25.05
CA GLU A 532 -0.88 -0.97 25.03
C GLU A 532 -0.51 -0.55 23.60
N TYR A 533 -0.48 -1.51 22.68
CA TYR A 533 -0.12 -1.29 21.28
C TYR A 533 -1.12 -0.41 20.53
N LEU A 534 -2.42 -0.70 20.68
CA LEU A 534 -3.50 0.07 20.06
C LEU A 534 -3.57 1.48 20.66
N LYS A 535 -3.35 1.63 21.97
CA LYS A 535 -3.29 2.95 22.62
C LYS A 535 -2.10 3.77 22.10
N ALA A 536 -0.94 3.14 21.90
CA ALA A 536 0.21 3.81 21.31
C ALA A 536 -0.08 4.32 19.90
N GLU A 537 -0.72 3.51 19.06
CA GLU A 537 -1.13 3.93 17.71
C GLU A 537 -2.10 5.13 17.76
N GLU A 538 -3.14 5.05 18.58
CA GLU A 538 -4.14 6.12 18.70
C GLU A 538 -3.54 7.44 19.19
N LEU A 539 -2.68 7.37 20.21
CA LEU A 539 -2.05 8.57 20.74
C LEU A 539 -1.07 9.18 19.73
N GLN A 540 -0.28 8.38 19.03
CA GLN A 540 0.66 8.89 18.02
C GLN A 540 -0.03 9.52 16.80
N THR A 541 -1.21 9.03 16.44
CA THR A 541 -1.96 9.44 15.25
C THR A 541 -3.16 10.33 15.57
N ASN A 542 -3.29 10.80 16.81
CA ASN A 542 -4.43 11.58 17.27
C ASN A 542 -5.79 10.93 16.91
N TYR A 543 -5.87 9.62 17.10
CA TYR A 543 -7.03 8.78 16.81
C TYR A 543 -7.45 8.72 15.33
N ILE A 544 -6.62 9.23 14.41
CA ILE A 544 -6.80 9.05 12.96
C ILE A 544 -6.42 7.63 12.55
N CYS A 545 -5.43 7.03 13.21
CA CYS A 545 -4.80 5.76 12.86
C CYS A 545 -4.13 5.74 11.48
N ILE A 546 -3.37 4.69 11.16
CA ILE A 546 -2.69 4.56 9.85
C ILE A 546 -3.67 4.60 8.67
N GLY A 547 -4.89 4.09 8.82
CA GLY A 547 -5.88 4.07 7.75
C GLY A 547 -7.31 3.78 8.22
N PRO A 548 -8.27 3.74 7.28
CA PRO A 548 -9.70 3.70 7.59
C PRO A 548 -10.13 2.39 8.26
N VAL A 549 -9.53 1.26 7.87
CA VAL A 549 -9.90 -0.06 8.40
C VAL A 549 -9.54 -0.17 9.87
N ASN A 550 -8.28 0.08 10.25
CA ASN A 550 -7.89 0.00 11.65
C ASN A 550 -8.49 1.13 12.49
N LYS A 551 -8.70 2.33 11.92
CA LYS A 551 -9.48 3.40 12.58
C LYS A 551 -10.84 2.89 13.03
N VAL A 552 -11.57 2.21 12.14
CA VAL A 552 -12.91 1.70 12.43
C VAL A 552 -12.86 0.57 13.45
N LEU A 553 -11.93 -0.38 13.31
CA LEU A 553 -11.83 -1.51 14.24
C LEU A 553 -11.40 -1.08 15.64
N ASN A 554 -10.42 -0.17 15.76
CA ASN A 554 -10.01 0.40 17.04
C ASN A 554 -11.16 1.16 17.70
N MET A 555 -11.94 1.91 16.91
CA MET A 555 -13.14 2.57 17.40
C MET A 555 -14.17 1.55 17.93
N ILE A 556 -14.41 0.44 17.22
CA ILE A 556 -15.31 -0.63 17.69
C ILE A 556 -14.84 -1.20 19.04
N ILE A 557 -13.54 -1.48 19.18
CA ILE A 557 -12.95 -2.00 20.43
C ILE A 557 -13.13 -1.00 21.59
N SER A 558 -13.04 0.30 21.31
CA SER A 558 -13.13 1.34 22.34
C SER A 558 -14.55 1.59 22.89
N ARG A 559 -15.58 0.93 22.36
CA ARG A 559 -16.99 1.19 22.71
C ARG A 559 -17.46 0.71 24.08
N ASP A 560 -16.67 -0.13 24.76
CA ASP A 560 -16.97 -0.55 26.14
C ASP A 560 -17.13 0.67 27.06
N ASP A 561 -18.08 0.61 28.01
CA ASP A 561 -18.34 1.65 29.01
C ASP A 561 -17.08 2.11 29.75
N LYS A 562 -16.09 1.22 29.91
CA LYS A 562 -14.79 1.53 30.55
C LYS A 562 -13.90 2.46 29.71
N ASN A 563 -14.22 2.66 28.44
CA ASN A 563 -13.39 3.34 27.44
C ASN A 563 -14.08 4.55 26.76
N LYS A 564 -15.13 5.12 27.38
CA LYS A 564 -15.94 6.23 26.80
C LYS A 564 -15.12 7.38 26.24
N GLN A 565 -14.07 7.82 26.94
CA GLN A 565 -13.20 8.89 26.47
C GLN A 565 -12.43 8.50 25.20
N ARG A 566 -11.87 7.29 25.15
CA ARG A 566 -11.15 6.75 23.99
C ARG A 566 -12.07 6.68 22.77
N TYR A 567 -13.31 6.23 22.96
CA TYR A 567 -14.32 6.20 21.90
C TYR A 567 -14.75 7.60 21.43
N ALA A 568 -14.92 8.56 22.35
CA ALA A 568 -15.25 9.94 22.00
C ALA A 568 -14.19 10.57 21.08
N MET A 569 -12.90 10.37 21.37
CA MET A 569 -11.81 10.85 20.51
C MET A 569 -11.85 10.22 19.11
N HIS A 570 -12.12 8.92 19.02
CA HIS A 570 -12.29 8.23 17.74
C HIS A 570 -13.47 8.75 16.93
N LYS A 571 -14.58 9.07 17.62
CA LYS A 571 -15.81 9.56 17.01
C LYS A 571 -15.62 10.93 16.40
N GLU A 572 -14.89 11.83 17.06
CA GLU A 572 -14.53 13.14 16.50
C GLU A 572 -13.75 13.02 15.19
N ARG A 573 -12.90 11.99 15.07
CA ARG A 573 -12.05 11.74 13.89
C ARG A 573 -12.71 10.99 12.73
N VAL A 574 -14.00 10.67 12.81
CA VAL A 574 -14.70 9.99 11.71
C VAL A 574 -14.79 10.89 10.47
N LYS A 575 -14.98 12.20 10.67
CA LYS A 575 -15.16 13.16 9.57
C LYS A 575 -13.90 13.38 8.74
N ASP A 576 -12.72 13.18 9.32
CA ASP A 576 -11.42 13.26 8.64
C ASP A 576 -11.33 12.25 7.46
N TYR A 577 -12.13 11.19 7.47
CA TYR A 577 -12.16 10.15 6.43
C TYR A 577 -13.31 10.29 5.43
N LEU A 578 -14.19 11.29 5.55
CA LEU A 578 -15.42 11.37 4.78
C LEU A 578 -15.32 12.41 3.66
N TRP A 579 -15.66 12.00 2.45
CA TRP A 579 -15.66 12.86 1.26
C TRP A 579 -17.00 12.79 0.53
N VAL A 580 -17.48 13.96 0.08
CA VAL A 580 -18.73 14.09 -0.67
C VAL A 580 -18.40 14.49 -2.11
N ALA A 581 -18.84 13.66 -3.05
CA ALA A 581 -18.81 13.96 -4.48
C ALA A 581 -20.20 13.71 -5.10
N GLU A 582 -20.33 13.90 -6.42
CA GLU A 582 -21.59 13.73 -7.15
C GLU A 582 -22.17 12.32 -7.10
N ASP A 583 -21.35 11.31 -6.81
CA ASP A 583 -21.76 9.93 -6.62
C ASP A 583 -22.18 9.61 -5.17
N GLY A 584 -21.96 10.52 -4.22
CA GLY A 584 -22.42 10.42 -2.84
C GLY A 584 -21.32 10.59 -1.79
N LEU A 585 -21.57 10.05 -0.58
CA LEU A 585 -20.63 10.10 0.53
C LEU A 585 -19.78 8.84 0.55
N LYS A 586 -18.45 9.01 0.60
CA LYS A 586 -17.49 7.90 0.62
C LYS A 586 -16.44 8.07 1.70
N MET A 587 -15.97 6.93 2.19
CA MET A 587 -14.84 6.83 3.09
C MET A 587 -13.55 6.75 2.26
N GLN A 588 -12.67 7.70 2.51
CA GLN A 588 -11.36 7.86 1.86
C GLN A 588 -10.41 6.72 2.29
N GLY A 589 -9.47 6.35 1.42
CA GLY A 589 -8.47 5.31 1.69
C GLY A 589 -7.46 5.67 2.78
N TYR A 590 -7.31 6.95 3.06
CA TYR A 590 -6.59 7.60 4.17
C TYR A 590 -7.44 8.79 4.63
N ASN A 591 -7.01 9.59 5.60
CA ASN A 591 -7.67 10.88 5.90
C ASN A 591 -7.42 11.97 4.82
N GLY A 592 -7.09 11.56 3.60
CA GLY A 592 -6.78 12.36 2.41
C GLY A 592 -5.39 12.07 1.82
N SER A 593 -5.04 12.78 0.75
CA SER A 593 -3.76 12.73 0.01
C SER A 593 -3.01 14.07 0.03
N GLN A 594 -3.26 14.89 1.05
CA GLN A 594 -2.92 16.30 1.07
C GLN A 594 -1.42 16.59 0.90
N CYS A 595 -0.56 15.96 1.71
CA CYS A 595 0.89 16.14 1.64
C CYS A 595 1.45 15.62 0.33
N TRP A 596 0.95 14.47 -0.12
CA TRP A 596 1.35 13.85 -1.39
C TRP A 596 1.06 14.77 -2.59
N ASP A 597 -0.18 15.23 -2.73
CA ASP A 597 -0.61 16.08 -3.83
C ASP A 597 0.09 17.45 -3.81
N ALA A 598 0.26 18.03 -2.62
CA ALA A 598 0.98 19.28 -2.43
C ALA A 598 2.47 19.17 -2.84
N SER A 599 3.12 18.06 -2.49
CA SER A 599 4.54 17.84 -2.79
C SER A 599 4.80 17.69 -4.30
N PHE A 600 3.91 17.01 -5.01
CA PHE A 600 3.99 16.94 -6.47
C PHE A 600 3.67 18.27 -7.15
N TYR A 601 2.66 18.99 -6.67
CA TYR A 601 2.33 20.28 -7.28
C TYR A 601 3.43 21.33 -7.07
N ALA A 602 4.11 21.31 -5.93
CA ALA A 602 5.28 22.14 -5.67
C ALA A 602 6.39 21.94 -6.71
N GLN A 603 6.71 20.67 -7.03
CA GLN A 603 7.70 20.33 -8.04
C GLN A 603 7.23 20.69 -9.45
N ALA A 604 5.95 20.44 -9.78
CA ALA A 604 5.37 20.83 -11.05
C ALA A 604 5.42 22.35 -11.27
N LEU A 605 5.12 23.15 -10.25
CA LEU A 605 5.24 24.62 -10.30
C LEU A 605 6.67 25.07 -10.52
N HIS A 606 7.63 24.49 -9.80
CA HIS A 606 9.05 24.80 -9.96
C HIS A 606 9.54 24.44 -11.38
N GLU A 607 9.27 23.22 -11.86
CA GLU A 607 9.67 22.77 -13.20
C GLU A 607 8.90 23.47 -14.34
N SER A 608 7.74 24.09 -14.07
CA SER A 608 7.03 24.88 -15.08
C SER A 608 7.58 26.31 -15.25
N GLY A 609 8.41 26.77 -14.32
CA GLY A 609 8.83 28.18 -14.24
C GLY A 609 7.69 29.15 -13.88
N LEU A 610 6.58 28.65 -13.34
CA LEU A 610 5.40 29.47 -12.98
C LEU A 610 5.28 29.76 -11.48
N ALA A 611 6.25 29.36 -10.67
CA ALA A 611 6.24 29.65 -9.24
C ALA A 611 6.31 31.16 -8.95
N ASP A 612 7.17 31.91 -9.67
CA ASP A 612 7.37 33.36 -9.48
C ASP A 612 6.12 34.20 -9.73
N ILE A 613 5.26 33.78 -10.65
CA ILE A 613 4.04 34.51 -11.00
C ILE A 613 2.88 34.25 -10.03
N HIS A 614 3.04 33.31 -9.09
CA HIS A 614 2.04 32.93 -8.10
C HIS A 614 2.58 32.94 -6.66
N PRO A 615 3.17 34.06 -6.19
CA PRO A 615 3.91 34.09 -4.92
C PRO A 615 3.03 33.74 -3.71
N GLN A 616 1.78 34.19 -3.68
CA GLN A 616 0.85 33.86 -2.58
C GLN A 616 0.51 32.37 -2.52
N THR A 617 0.33 31.74 -3.68
CA THR A 617 0.06 30.30 -3.77
C THR A 617 1.27 29.51 -3.27
N VAL A 618 2.46 29.91 -3.71
CA VAL A 618 3.73 29.28 -3.33
C VAL A 618 4.01 29.44 -1.84
N GLU A 619 3.81 30.63 -1.27
CA GLU A 619 3.97 30.86 0.17
C GLU A 619 3.04 29.99 1.03
N ARG A 620 1.77 29.84 0.63
CA ARG A 620 0.81 28.98 1.34
C ARG A 620 1.17 27.51 1.20
N LEU A 621 1.53 27.07 -0.01
CA LEU A 621 1.94 25.70 -0.28
C LEU A 621 3.20 25.32 0.53
N TYR A 622 4.20 26.21 0.54
CA TYR A 622 5.40 26.05 1.33
C TYR A 622 5.08 26.00 2.83
N SER A 623 4.22 26.91 3.32
CA SER A 623 3.83 26.95 4.74
C SER A 623 3.09 25.67 5.17
N PHE A 624 2.24 25.13 4.30
CA PHE A 624 1.59 23.85 4.54
C PHE A 624 2.60 22.71 4.65
N LEU A 625 3.53 22.58 3.70
CA LEU A 625 4.55 21.53 3.72
C LEU A 625 5.48 21.69 4.92
N GLU A 626 5.85 22.91 5.28
CA GLU A 626 6.64 23.22 6.49
C GLU A 626 5.92 22.78 7.76
N GLY A 627 4.62 23.06 7.88
CA GLY A 627 3.80 22.66 9.03
C GLY A 627 3.44 21.17 9.05
N THR A 628 3.60 20.47 7.93
CA THR A 628 3.25 19.05 7.80
C THR A 628 4.39 18.10 8.17
N GLN A 629 5.64 18.58 8.15
CA GLN A 629 6.78 17.78 8.60
C GLN A 629 6.52 17.28 10.03
N ILE A 630 6.77 16.00 10.26
CA ILE A 630 6.60 15.39 11.57
C ILE A 630 7.65 15.97 12.51
N LEU A 631 7.18 16.72 13.50
CA LEU A 631 7.98 17.29 14.56
C LEU A 631 7.77 16.50 15.84
N SER A 632 8.80 16.42 16.67
CA SER A 632 8.76 15.77 17.98
C SER A 632 8.98 16.82 19.05
N THR A 633 8.07 17.79 19.11
CA THR A 633 8.07 18.86 20.11
C THR A 633 6.86 18.68 21.03
N PRO A 634 6.87 19.24 22.26
CA PRO A 634 5.65 19.31 23.09
C PRO A 634 4.48 20.05 22.39
N LEU A 635 4.82 20.78 21.33
CA LEU A 635 3.99 21.61 20.47
C LEU A 635 3.73 20.99 19.07
N SER A 636 4.07 19.71 18.81
CA SER A 636 3.67 19.05 17.56
C SER A 636 2.14 18.92 17.59
N SER A 637 1.45 19.89 17.00
CA SER A 637 0.35 20.65 17.61
C SER A 637 -0.96 19.90 17.88
N ASN A 638 -1.01 18.59 17.66
CA ASN A 638 -2.20 17.75 17.83
C ASN A 638 -1.91 16.31 18.30
N SER A 639 -0.67 15.90 18.62
CA SER A 639 -0.37 14.51 19.02
C SER A 639 0.77 14.41 20.05
N PRO A 640 0.68 13.53 21.07
CA PRO A 640 1.78 13.17 21.99
C PRO A 640 2.93 12.37 21.33
N ALA A 641 3.09 12.44 20.01
CA ALA A 641 4.07 11.70 19.22
C ALA A 641 5.52 11.82 19.75
N MET A 642 5.89 12.94 20.36
CA MET A 642 7.22 13.14 20.95
C MET A 642 7.62 12.04 21.96
N PHE A 643 6.68 11.58 22.80
CA PHE A 643 6.95 10.50 23.76
C PHE A 643 7.36 9.21 23.06
N TYR A 644 6.72 8.91 21.94
CA TYR A 644 6.89 7.67 21.19
C TYR A 644 8.14 7.65 20.30
N GLU A 645 8.81 8.80 20.11
CA GLU A 645 10.12 8.85 19.45
C GLU A 645 11.28 8.37 20.32
N ALA A 646 11.07 8.12 21.62
CA ALA A 646 12.09 7.47 22.43
C ALA A 646 12.38 6.06 21.85
N PRO A 647 13.64 5.63 21.71
CA PRO A 647 13.98 4.32 21.11
C PRO A 647 13.23 3.14 21.74
N SER A 648 13.07 3.13 23.07
CA SER A 648 12.34 2.07 23.78
C SER A 648 10.86 2.02 23.41
N GLU A 649 10.24 3.18 23.16
CA GLU A 649 8.83 3.26 22.81
C GLU A 649 8.61 2.90 21.35
N ARG A 650 9.51 3.31 20.44
CA ARG A 650 9.49 2.86 19.04
C ARG A 650 9.59 1.35 18.90
N VAL A 651 10.50 0.71 19.64
CA VAL A 651 10.64 -0.77 19.64
C VAL A 651 9.34 -1.43 20.13
N LYS A 652 8.75 -0.94 21.23
CA LYS A 652 7.45 -1.44 21.72
C LYS A 652 6.29 -1.17 20.77
N ALA A 653 6.29 -0.06 20.04
CA ALA A 653 5.24 0.27 19.07
C ALA A 653 5.54 -0.26 17.65
N PHE A 654 6.65 -0.98 17.47
CA PHE A 654 7.15 -1.39 16.16
C PHE A 654 7.15 -0.23 15.15
N ARG A 655 7.47 0.99 15.59
CA ARG A 655 7.45 2.21 14.76
C ARG A 655 8.86 2.55 14.30
N HIS A 656 8.99 3.01 13.07
CA HIS A 656 10.23 3.59 12.57
C HIS A 656 10.45 5.02 13.11
N VAL A 657 11.65 5.57 12.96
CA VAL A 657 11.92 6.98 13.31
C VAL A 657 11.06 7.90 12.43
N SER A 658 10.41 8.90 13.05
CA SER A 658 9.52 9.82 12.32
C SER A 658 9.93 11.29 12.34
N LEU A 659 10.79 11.71 13.28
CA LEU A 659 11.24 13.09 13.37
C LEU A 659 11.91 13.55 12.07
N GLY A 660 11.30 14.53 11.40
CA GLY A 660 11.78 15.08 10.14
C GLY A 660 11.16 14.44 8.89
N GLY A 661 10.37 13.38 9.04
CA GLY A 661 9.64 12.74 7.95
C GLY A 661 8.37 13.50 7.54
N TRP A 662 7.81 13.15 6.38
CA TRP A 662 6.48 13.59 5.97
C TRP A 662 5.53 12.39 5.82
N PRO A 663 4.26 12.54 6.25
CA PRO A 663 3.22 11.55 6.02
C PRO A 663 2.60 11.70 4.63
N PHE A 664 1.74 10.77 4.24
CA PHE A 664 0.96 10.86 3.00
C PHE A 664 -0.06 12.01 3.01
N SER A 665 -0.70 12.22 4.17
CA SER A 665 -1.86 13.09 4.32
C SER A 665 -1.52 14.35 5.11
N THR A 666 -1.61 14.32 6.43
CA THR A 666 -1.47 15.50 7.32
C THR A 666 -0.53 15.20 8.48
N SER A 667 0.01 16.23 9.14
CA SER A 667 0.88 16.04 10.31
C SER A 667 0.23 15.26 11.44
N ALA A 668 -1.11 15.33 11.58
CA ALA A 668 -1.85 14.60 12.59
C ALA A 668 -1.88 13.07 12.33
N HIS A 669 -1.79 12.63 11.07
CA HIS A 669 -1.68 11.20 10.73
C HIS A 669 -0.38 10.60 11.26
N GLY A 670 0.71 11.37 11.22
CA GLY A 670 1.93 11.08 11.99
C GLY A 670 2.70 9.81 11.59
N TRP A 671 2.39 9.18 10.46
CA TRP A 671 3.14 8.04 9.92
C TRP A 671 4.06 8.52 8.77
N PRO A 672 5.39 8.57 8.96
CA PRO A 672 6.31 8.93 7.90
C PRO A 672 6.34 7.85 6.82
N ILE A 673 6.58 8.25 5.57
CA ILE A 673 6.74 7.35 4.43
C ILE A 673 7.98 7.79 3.65
N SER A 674 8.77 6.84 3.15
CA SER A 674 10.03 7.13 2.46
C SER A 674 9.85 8.06 1.25
N ASP A 675 8.90 7.75 0.36
CA ASP A 675 8.57 8.59 -0.80
C ASP A 675 7.97 9.92 -0.38
N CYS A 676 6.99 9.96 0.53
CA CYS A 676 6.39 11.21 0.98
C CYS A 676 7.43 12.12 1.65
N THR A 677 8.40 11.55 2.36
CA THR A 677 9.53 12.29 2.94
C THR A 677 10.48 12.79 1.84
N GLY A 678 10.78 11.96 0.83
CA GLY A 678 11.60 12.36 -0.32
C GLY A 678 10.94 13.47 -1.15
N GLU A 679 9.68 13.30 -1.52
CA GLU A 679 8.89 14.28 -2.27
C GLU A 679 8.66 15.57 -1.46
N GLY A 680 8.38 15.47 -0.16
CA GLY A 680 8.25 16.62 0.72
C GLY A 680 9.56 17.42 0.87
N LEU A 681 10.69 16.72 0.97
CA LEU A 681 12.01 17.35 1.00
C LEU A 681 12.32 18.07 -0.32
N LYS A 682 12.10 17.40 -1.47
CA LYS A 682 12.26 18.02 -2.80
C LYS A 682 11.35 19.22 -2.98
N ALA A 683 10.09 19.12 -2.57
CA ALA A 683 9.14 20.22 -2.65
C ALA A 683 9.58 21.45 -1.84
N ILE A 684 10.07 21.27 -0.61
CA ILE A 684 10.61 22.37 0.19
C ILE A 684 11.82 23.02 -0.49
N MET A 685 12.78 22.23 -0.97
CA MET A 685 13.97 22.75 -1.65
C MET A 685 13.61 23.48 -2.96
N ALA A 686 12.66 22.94 -3.73
CA ALA A 686 12.17 23.53 -4.97
C ALA A 686 11.45 24.87 -4.74
N LEU A 687 10.69 25.02 -3.65
CA LEU A 687 9.94 26.24 -3.36
C LEU A 687 10.75 27.31 -2.62
N GLN A 688 11.84 26.92 -1.95
CA GLN A 688 12.62 27.81 -1.10
C GLN A 688 13.12 29.09 -1.78
N PRO A 689 13.56 29.09 -3.06
CA PRO A 689 13.96 30.30 -3.77
C PRO A 689 12.84 31.35 -3.88
N TYR A 690 11.59 30.91 -3.99
CA TYR A 690 10.44 31.78 -4.27
C TYR A 690 9.79 32.40 -3.03
N VAL A 691 10.12 31.91 -1.84
CA VAL A 691 9.52 32.36 -0.57
C VAL A 691 10.42 33.28 0.25
N GLN A 692 11.58 33.68 -0.28
CA GLN A 692 12.56 34.50 0.46
C GLN A 692 11.98 35.84 0.92
N GLU A 693 11.21 36.52 0.07
CA GLU A 693 10.51 37.74 0.44
C GLU A 693 9.49 37.49 1.55
N GLY A 694 8.69 36.42 1.43
CA GLY A 694 7.72 36.01 2.45
C GLY A 694 8.37 35.70 3.81
N ILE A 695 9.56 35.09 3.81
CA ILE A 695 10.36 34.83 5.02
C ILE A 695 10.86 36.14 5.63
N GLN A 696 11.45 37.03 4.82
CA GLN A 696 11.95 38.33 5.30
C GLN A 696 10.84 39.21 5.86
N ALA A 697 9.66 39.16 5.25
CA ALA A 697 8.46 39.87 5.70
C ALA A 697 7.75 39.20 6.89
N GLY A 698 8.21 38.04 7.36
CA GLY A 698 7.59 37.29 8.45
C GLY A 698 6.22 36.66 8.12
N ARG A 699 5.86 36.57 6.82
CA ARG A 699 4.64 35.92 6.33
C ARG A 699 4.76 34.40 6.29
N VAL A 700 5.98 33.90 6.09
CA VAL A 700 6.31 32.48 6.00
C VAL A 700 7.40 32.12 6.99
N LYS A 701 7.27 30.96 7.64
CA LYS A 701 8.29 30.45 8.56
C LYS A 701 9.41 29.74 7.78
N PRO A 702 10.70 30.05 8.02
CA PRO A 702 11.78 29.38 7.31
C PRO A 702 11.92 27.91 7.72
N MET A 703 12.29 27.06 6.75
CA MET A 703 12.76 25.71 7.03
C MET A 703 14.23 25.81 7.44
N THR A 704 14.59 25.27 8.60
CA THR A 704 15.96 25.31 9.10
C THR A 704 16.77 24.12 8.57
N ASP A 705 18.08 24.30 8.43
CA ASP A 705 19.00 23.23 8.00
C ASP A 705 18.83 21.95 8.83
N ILE A 706 18.73 22.07 10.15
CA ILE A 706 18.56 20.90 11.03
C ILE A 706 17.29 20.09 10.70
N ARG A 707 16.23 20.74 10.22
CA ARG A 707 14.99 20.07 9.83
C ARG A 707 15.12 19.37 8.49
N LEU A 708 15.87 19.94 7.54
CA LEU A 708 16.26 19.27 6.31
C LEU A 708 17.16 18.06 6.60
N PHE A 709 18.12 18.20 7.52
CA PHE A 709 19.02 17.12 7.94
C PHE A 709 18.26 15.97 8.61
N ASN A 710 17.24 16.28 9.42
CA ASN A 710 16.38 15.26 10.01
C ASN A 710 15.61 14.46 8.94
N ALA A 711 15.12 15.11 7.88
CA ALA A 711 14.49 14.44 6.76
C ALA A 711 15.46 13.47 6.04
N VAL A 712 16.68 13.94 5.75
CA VAL A 712 17.75 13.12 5.18
C VAL A 712 18.08 11.93 6.08
N ASN A 713 18.10 12.13 7.40
CA ASN A 713 18.30 11.05 8.35
C ASN A 713 17.18 10.01 8.29
N VAL A 714 15.91 10.41 8.24
CA VAL A 714 14.77 9.49 8.07
C VAL A 714 14.94 8.68 6.78
N ILE A 715 15.16 9.34 5.64
CA ILE A 715 15.34 8.67 4.34
C ILE A 715 16.47 7.64 4.44
N LEU A 716 17.67 8.03 4.87
CA LEU A 716 18.82 7.13 4.95
C LEU A 716 18.58 5.91 5.86
N THR A 717 17.76 6.04 6.91
CA THR A 717 17.42 4.89 7.77
C THR A 717 16.39 3.93 7.15
N LEU A 718 15.63 4.37 6.16
CA LEU A 718 14.61 3.57 5.47
C LEU A 718 15.18 2.74 4.30
N GLN A 719 16.47 2.89 3.96
CA GLN A 719 17.09 2.06 2.94
C GLN A 719 17.29 0.62 3.42
N ASN A 720 16.86 -0.34 2.61
CA ASN A 720 16.99 -1.76 2.89
C ASN A 720 18.34 -2.34 2.42
N ASP A 721 18.64 -3.55 2.87
CA ASP A 721 19.86 -4.28 2.49
C ASP A 721 19.94 -4.61 0.99
N ASP A 722 18.79 -4.76 0.33
CA ASP A 722 18.71 -4.94 -1.13
C ASP A 722 19.04 -3.66 -1.91
N GLY A 723 19.18 -2.53 -1.21
CA GLY A 723 19.48 -1.20 -1.73
C GLY A 723 18.26 -0.36 -2.07
N GLY A 724 17.08 -0.96 -2.10
CA GLY A 724 15.83 -0.25 -2.33
C GLY A 724 15.26 0.37 -1.06
N PHE A 725 14.17 1.10 -1.23
CA PHE A 725 13.41 1.71 -0.15
C PHE A 725 12.01 1.14 -0.16
N ALA A 726 11.52 0.80 1.03
CA ALA A 726 10.15 0.36 1.27
C ALA A 726 9.27 1.56 1.67
N THR A 727 8.00 1.37 2.01
CA THR A 727 7.08 2.49 2.27
C THR A 727 7.30 3.14 3.62
N TYR A 728 6.73 2.57 4.68
CA TYR A 728 6.71 3.17 6.01
C TYR A 728 7.94 2.80 6.82
N GLU A 729 8.48 1.61 6.58
CA GLU A 729 9.49 0.99 7.41
C GLU A 729 10.41 0.12 6.56
N ASN A 730 11.55 -0.31 7.12
CA ASN A 730 12.39 -1.29 6.45
C ASN A 730 11.66 -2.61 6.21
N ASN A 731 12.13 -3.38 5.24
CA ASN A 731 11.79 -4.78 5.12
C ASN A 731 12.32 -5.55 6.32
N ARG A 732 11.45 -5.81 7.30
CA ARG A 732 11.78 -6.50 8.56
C ARG A 732 11.59 -8.02 8.48
N GLY A 733 11.14 -8.54 7.33
CA GLY A 733 10.88 -9.95 7.12
C GLY A 733 11.58 -10.51 5.87
N PHE A 734 11.24 -11.74 5.51
CA PHE A 734 11.78 -12.41 4.33
C PHE A 734 10.66 -12.67 3.32
N GLY A 735 10.98 -12.73 2.03
CA GLY A 735 9.97 -12.89 0.97
C GLY A 735 9.07 -14.13 1.11
N TRP A 736 9.54 -15.21 1.77
CA TRP A 736 8.71 -16.38 2.05
C TRP A 736 7.57 -16.10 3.03
N PHE A 737 7.61 -15.00 3.79
CA PHE A 737 6.53 -14.61 4.70
C PHE A 737 5.22 -14.39 3.93
N GLU A 738 5.28 -14.01 2.65
CA GLU A 738 4.11 -13.92 1.77
C GLU A 738 3.37 -15.25 1.61
N TRP A 739 4.04 -16.40 1.79
CA TRP A 739 3.38 -17.70 1.77
C TRP A 739 2.38 -17.88 2.92
N LEU A 740 2.44 -17.03 3.95
CA LEU A 740 1.51 -16.99 5.07
C LEU A 740 0.40 -15.94 4.91
N ASN A 741 0.27 -15.30 3.73
CA ASN A 741 -0.79 -14.33 3.45
C ASN A 741 -2.18 -14.98 3.59
N PRO A 742 -3.03 -14.55 4.55
CA PRO A 742 -4.36 -15.11 4.77
C PRO A 742 -5.49 -14.33 4.08
N SER A 743 -5.19 -13.24 3.38
CA SER A 743 -6.22 -12.27 2.97
C SER A 743 -7.11 -12.75 1.82
N GLU A 744 -6.62 -13.68 1.00
CA GLU A 744 -7.26 -14.21 -0.22
C GLU A 744 -7.43 -13.17 -1.34
N VAL A 745 -7.78 -11.92 -1.01
CA VAL A 745 -8.11 -10.87 -1.98
C VAL A 745 -6.96 -9.92 -2.28
N PHE A 746 -5.90 -9.87 -1.44
CA PHE A 746 -4.77 -8.95 -1.61
C PHE A 746 -3.44 -9.71 -1.78
N GLY A 747 -2.54 -9.17 -2.61
CA GLY A 747 -1.19 -9.74 -2.80
C GLY A 747 -0.09 -8.80 -2.31
N ASP A 748 1.04 -9.38 -1.90
CA ASP A 748 2.23 -8.67 -1.42
C ASP A 748 1.92 -7.80 -0.18
N ILE A 749 1.31 -8.40 0.85
CA ILE A 749 0.90 -7.68 2.06
C ILE A 749 1.71 -8.06 3.30
N MET A 750 2.54 -9.10 3.26
CA MET A 750 3.10 -9.64 4.51
C MET A 750 4.29 -8.86 5.03
N ILE A 751 5.08 -8.23 4.17
CA ILE A 751 6.26 -7.41 4.54
C ILE A 751 6.24 -6.08 3.79
N ASP A 752 6.98 -5.09 4.30
CA ASP A 752 7.16 -3.82 3.59
C ASP A 752 8.26 -4.00 2.51
N TYR A 753 7.84 -4.26 1.28
CA TYR A 753 8.74 -4.53 0.16
C TYR A 753 9.47 -3.26 -0.30
N SER A 754 10.67 -3.41 -0.86
CA SER A 754 11.31 -2.33 -1.59
C SER A 754 10.62 -2.11 -2.94
N TYR A 755 10.35 -0.85 -3.30
CA TYR A 755 9.64 -0.46 -4.52
C TYR A 755 10.48 0.47 -5.38
N VAL A 756 10.27 0.45 -6.71
CA VAL A 756 11.00 1.37 -7.63
C VAL A 756 10.64 2.82 -7.31
N GLU A 757 9.39 3.05 -6.90
CA GLU A 757 8.84 4.38 -6.69
C GLU A 757 9.39 5.03 -5.42
N CYS A 758 9.30 4.30 -4.30
CA CYS A 758 9.90 4.70 -3.02
C CYS A 758 11.41 4.90 -3.14
N SER A 759 12.07 4.05 -3.92
CA SER A 759 13.51 4.16 -4.16
C SER A 759 13.86 5.42 -4.95
N MET A 760 13.18 5.69 -6.06
CA MET A 760 13.43 6.90 -6.86
C MET A 760 13.19 8.17 -6.03
N ALA A 761 12.04 8.28 -5.35
CA ALA A 761 11.69 9.46 -4.57
C ALA A 761 12.75 9.76 -3.50
N SER A 762 13.23 8.71 -2.82
CA SER A 762 14.29 8.81 -1.83
C SER A 762 15.64 9.19 -2.45
N LEU A 763 16.04 8.54 -3.55
CA LEU A 763 17.35 8.74 -4.18
C LEU A 763 17.47 10.12 -4.83
N THR A 764 16.42 10.59 -5.51
CA THR A 764 16.38 11.95 -6.10
C THR A 764 16.44 13.02 -5.01
N ALA A 765 15.68 12.86 -3.93
CA ALA A 765 15.74 13.79 -2.80
C ALA A 765 17.15 13.86 -2.17
N LEU A 766 17.81 12.72 -1.99
CA LEU A 766 19.19 12.69 -1.48
C LEU A 766 20.20 13.31 -2.46
N PHE A 767 20.00 13.10 -3.77
CA PHE A 767 20.83 13.69 -4.81
C PHE A 767 20.70 15.23 -4.79
N ASP A 768 19.48 15.76 -4.89
CA ASP A 768 19.21 17.20 -4.89
C ASP A 768 19.70 17.87 -3.58
N PHE A 769 19.49 17.21 -2.44
CA PHE A 769 20.00 17.69 -1.15
C PHE A 769 21.52 17.78 -1.12
N GLN A 770 22.23 16.81 -1.71
CA GLN A 770 23.70 16.81 -1.73
C GLN A 770 24.26 17.95 -2.58
N GLU A 771 23.54 18.42 -3.60
CA GLU A 771 23.95 19.60 -4.38
C GLU A 771 23.95 20.88 -3.52
N LEU A 772 22.96 21.02 -2.64
CA LEU A 772 22.86 22.15 -1.71
C LEU A 772 23.79 22.02 -0.49
N TYR A 773 24.00 20.78 -0.01
CA TYR A 773 24.80 20.49 1.19
C TYR A 773 25.88 19.42 0.88
N PRO A 774 26.94 19.78 0.14
CA PRO A 774 27.91 18.82 -0.43
C PRO A 774 28.73 18.04 0.61
N GLU A 775 28.86 18.56 1.82
CA GLU A 775 29.66 17.94 2.89
C GLU A 775 28.80 17.21 3.94
N HIS A 776 27.48 17.39 3.95
CA HIS A 776 26.61 16.72 4.92
C HIS A 776 26.39 15.25 4.52
N ARG A 777 26.84 14.31 5.37
CA ARG A 777 26.66 12.85 5.20
C ARG A 777 27.01 12.32 3.80
N LYS A 778 28.00 12.96 3.17
CA LYS A 778 28.42 12.75 1.78
C LYS A 778 28.66 11.28 1.44
N GLN A 779 29.34 10.56 2.34
CA GLN A 779 29.72 9.18 2.09
C GLN A 779 28.51 8.23 2.22
N GLU A 780 27.62 8.46 3.17
CA GLU A 780 26.41 7.66 3.33
C GLU A 780 25.44 7.87 2.16
N ILE A 781 25.23 9.11 1.73
CA ILE A 781 24.40 9.45 0.57
C ILE A 781 24.97 8.81 -0.70
N LYS A 782 26.27 8.95 -0.97
CA LYS A 782 26.93 8.29 -2.12
C LYS A 782 26.76 6.76 -2.09
N THR A 783 26.84 6.17 -0.90
CA THR A 783 26.62 4.73 -0.72
C THR A 783 25.16 4.37 -1.01
N ALA A 784 24.21 5.18 -0.52
CA ALA A 784 22.79 5.00 -0.75
C ALA A 784 22.44 5.07 -2.25
N LEU A 785 22.97 6.08 -2.96
CA LEU A 785 22.84 6.22 -4.42
C LEU A 785 23.37 4.99 -5.17
N THR A 786 24.55 4.49 -4.77
CA THR A 786 25.17 3.31 -5.39
C THR A 786 24.33 2.05 -5.20
N LYS A 787 23.81 1.83 -3.98
CA LYS A 787 22.95 0.68 -3.67
C LYS A 787 21.59 0.78 -4.36
N GLY A 788 20.95 1.95 -4.30
CA GLY A 788 19.66 2.22 -4.93
C GLY A 788 19.70 2.03 -6.43
N LYS A 789 20.76 2.50 -7.09
CA LYS A 789 21.02 2.20 -8.49
C LYS A 789 20.99 0.70 -8.79
N LYS A 790 21.73 -0.10 -8.01
CA LYS A 790 21.79 -1.55 -8.20
C LYS A 790 20.41 -2.18 -8.03
N PHE A 791 19.65 -1.74 -7.03
CA PHE A 791 18.28 -2.18 -6.80
C PHE A 791 17.38 -1.90 -8.02
N ILE A 792 17.30 -0.63 -8.46
CA ILE A 792 16.42 -0.24 -9.58
C ILE A 792 16.73 -1.05 -10.84
N LYS A 793 18.02 -1.27 -11.17
CA LYS A 793 18.43 -2.11 -12.30
C LYS A 793 18.04 -3.58 -12.14
N SER A 794 18.08 -4.09 -10.91
CA SER A 794 17.79 -5.51 -10.62
C SER A 794 16.33 -5.90 -10.79
N ILE A 795 15.41 -4.93 -10.67
CA ILE A 795 13.97 -5.14 -10.79
C ILE A 795 13.39 -4.65 -12.12
N GLN A 796 14.21 -4.08 -13.00
CA GLN A 796 13.78 -3.73 -14.36
C GLN A 796 13.43 -5.00 -15.14
N ARG A 797 12.31 -4.99 -15.86
CA ARG A 797 11.87 -6.11 -16.69
C ARG A 797 12.69 -6.17 -17.98
N SER A 798 12.70 -7.35 -18.61
CA SER A 798 13.43 -7.59 -19.86
C SER A 798 12.93 -6.76 -21.05
N ASP A 799 11.71 -6.24 -20.99
CA ASP A 799 11.16 -5.33 -21.99
C ASP A 799 11.55 -3.86 -21.76
N GLY A 800 12.23 -3.55 -20.66
CA GLY A 800 12.64 -2.20 -20.27
C GLY A 800 11.74 -1.51 -19.27
N SER A 801 10.56 -2.06 -18.99
CA SER A 801 9.60 -1.46 -18.07
C SER A 801 9.88 -1.77 -16.60
N TRP A 802 9.26 -0.99 -15.71
CA TRP A 802 9.10 -1.34 -14.31
C TRP A 802 7.62 -1.46 -13.98
N TYR A 803 7.29 -2.34 -13.04
CA TYR A 803 5.92 -2.51 -12.56
C TYR A 803 5.61 -1.42 -11.51
N GLY A 804 4.55 -0.64 -11.72
CA GLY A 804 4.02 0.31 -10.75
C GLY A 804 3.10 -0.36 -9.72
N SER A 805 3.44 -0.21 -8.44
CA SER A 805 2.75 -0.82 -7.30
C SER A 805 1.77 0.10 -6.60
N TRP A 806 1.90 1.42 -6.80
CA TRP A 806 1.08 2.46 -6.17
C TRP A 806 0.17 3.22 -7.15
N ALA A 807 0.38 3.06 -8.46
CA ALA A 807 -0.48 3.59 -9.52
C ALA A 807 -0.42 2.69 -10.77
N CYS A 808 -1.38 2.87 -11.69
CA CYS A 808 -1.62 2.00 -12.85
C CYS A 808 -0.82 2.43 -14.09
N CYS A 809 0.16 1.69 -14.61
CA CYS A 809 0.98 0.67 -13.94
C CYS A 809 2.42 0.79 -14.45
N PHE A 810 2.65 0.52 -15.73
CA PHE A 810 3.99 0.49 -16.31
C PHE A 810 4.47 1.86 -16.77
N CYS A 811 3.59 2.77 -17.23
CA CYS A 811 3.97 4.16 -17.50
C CYS A 811 4.46 4.83 -16.20
N TYR A 812 3.72 4.62 -15.11
CA TYR A 812 4.08 5.08 -13.77
C TYR A 812 5.41 4.48 -13.30
N GLY A 813 5.50 3.14 -13.20
CA GLY A 813 6.73 2.48 -12.74
C GLY A 813 7.96 2.85 -13.57
N THR A 814 7.80 2.97 -14.90
CA THR A 814 8.90 3.33 -15.81
C THR A 814 9.34 4.77 -15.65
N TRP A 815 8.43 5.71 -15.40
CA TRP A 815 8.80 7.07 -15.04
C TRP A 815 9.71 7.12 -13.81
N PHE A 816 9.32 6.47 -12.71
CA PHE A 816 10.16 6.40 -11.50
C PHE A 816 11.49 5.67 -11.78
N GLY A 817 11.47 4.57 -12.54
CA GLY A 817 12.70 3.85 -12.90
C GLY A 817 13.71 4.72 -13.64
N VAL A 818 13.25 5.53 -14.61
CA VAL A 818 14.10 6.43 -15.40
C VAL A 818 14.64 7.56 -14.54
N GLU A 819 13.79 8.27 -13.79
CA GLU A 819 14.21 9.36 -12.89
C GLU A 819 15.28 8.90 -11.90
N GLY A 820 15.07 7.74 -11.27
CA GLY A 820 15.98 7.20 -10.27
C GLY A 820 17.33 6.80 -10.86
N LEU A 821 17.35 6.23 -12.07
CA LEU A 821 18.61 5.91 -12.75
C LEU A 821 19.36 7.15 -13.21
N VAL A 822 18.66 8.16 -13.74
CA VAL A 822 19.27 9.42 -14.18
C VAL A 822 19.91 10.15 -12.99
N ALA A 823 19.21 10.26 -11.86
CA ALA A 823 19.78 10.85 -10.63
C ALA A 823 20.97 10.05 -10.07
N CYS A 824 21.05 8.75 -10.35
CA CYS A 824 22.19 7.92 -10.00
C CYS A 824 23.33 7.95 -11.06
N GLY A 825 23.27 8.87 -12.03
CA GLY A 825 24.30 9.07 -13.06
C GLY A 825 24.27 8.05 -14.21
N GLU A 826 23.13 7.44 -14.50
CA GLU A 826 22.98 6.40 -15.54
C GLU A 826 22.12 6.84 -16.74
N GLY A 827 22.05 8.15 -17.03
CA GLY A 827 21.21 8.70 -18.11
C GLY A 827 21.44 8.04 -19.48
N ASP A 828 22.69 7.79 -19.87
CA ASP A 828 23.03 7.17 -21.16
C ASP A 828 23.07 5.63 -21.15
N SER A 829 22.66 5.01 -20.04
CA SER A 829 22.74 3.56 -19.86
C SER A 829 21.82 2.78 -20.81
N SER A 830 22.18 1.52 -21.09
CA SER A 830 21.32 0.60 -21.84
C SER A 830 19.95 0.39 -21.18
N ASN A 831 19.89 0.48 -19.85
CA ASN A 831 18.66 0.35 -19.08
C ASN A 831 17.67 1.48 -19.37
N VAL A 832 18.15 2.73 -19.41
CA VAL A 832 17.32 3.90 -19.77
C VAL A 832 16.90 3.82 -21.25
N LYS A 833 17.82 3.50 -22.16
CA LYS A 833 17.51 3.33 -23.59
C LYS A 833 16.44 2.26 -23.85
N LEU A 834 16.49 1.15 -23.10
CA LEU A 834 15.48 0.10 -23.18
C LEU A 834 14.11 0.57 -22.68
N ALA A 835 14.09 1.38 -21.62
CA ALA A 835 12.87 2.01 -21.11
C ALA A 835 12.25 3.00 -22.13
N MET A 836 13.08 3.81 -22.80
CA MET A 836 12.61 4.69 -23.88
C MET A 836 12.00 3.90 -25.03
N LYS A 837 12.66 2.80 -25.44
CA LYS A 837 12.12 1.89 -26.46
C LYS A 837 10.77 1.29 -26.04
N PHE A 838 10.65 0.89 -24.77
CA PHE A 838 9.38 0.40 -24.22
C PHE A 838 8.28 1.46 -24.38
N LEU A 839 8.47 2.67 -23.84
CA LEU A 839 7.45 3.71 -23.89
C LEU A 839 7.07 4.08 -25.33
N LYS A 840 8.05 4.29 -26.22
CA LYS A 840 7.80 4.57 -27.65
C LYS A 840 6.97 3.45 -28.31
N SER A 841 7.19 2.19 -27.93
CA SER A 841 6.41 1.06 -28.46
C SER A 841 4.97 0.97 -27.95
N LYS A 842 4.61 1.77 -26.94
CA LYS A 842 3.27 1.80 -26.32
C LYS A 842 2.47 3.06 -26.64
N GLN A 843 3.04 4.00 -27.39
CA GLN A 843 2.31 5.19 -27.81
C GLN A 843 1.19 4.81 -28.80
N CYS A 844 0.00 5.33 -28.57
CA CYS A 844 -1.14 5.21 -29.47
C CYS A 844 -0.97 6.13 -30.69
N GLU A 845 -1.76 5.92 -31.75
CA GLU A 845 -1.64 6.71 -32.99
C GLU A 845 -2.00 8.18 -32.79
N ASN A 846 -2.89 8.49 -31.84
CA ASN A 846 -3.26 9.84 -31.41
C ASN A 846 -2.18 10.57 -30.59
N GLY A 847 -1.04 9.92 -30.30
CA GLY A 847 0.07 10.47 -29.52
C GLY A 847 0.02 10.21 -28.02
N GLY A 848 -1.08 9.69 -27.47
CA GLY A 848 -1.21 9.41 -26.05
C GLY A 848 -0.73 8.00 -25.64
N TRP A 849 -0.76 7.75 -24.33
CA TRP A 849 -0.58 6.43 -23.71
C TRP A 849 -1.76 6.13 -22.81
N GLY A 850 -2.10 4.86 -22.61
CA GLY A 850 -3.15 4.51 -21.66
C GLY A 850 -2.99 3.12 -21.10
N GLU A 851 -3.32 2.99 -19.82
CA GLU A 851 -3.41 1.73 -19.10
C GLU A 851 -4.63 1.79 -18.20
N ASP A 852 -5.34 0.67 -18.06
CA ASP A 852 -6.34 0.53 -17.02
C ASP A 852 -5.87 -0.42 -15.90
N PHE A 853 -6.72 -0.55 -14.89
CA PHE A 853 -6.51 -1.37 -13.71
C PHE A 853 -6.15 -2.84 -14.01
N ARG A 854 -6.55 -3.38 -15.18
CA ARG A 854 -6.20 -4.76 -15.58
C ARG A 854 -4.68 -4.92 -15.72
N SER A 855 -3.97 -3.83 -16.00
CA SER A 855 -2.50 -3.86 -16.11
C SER A 855 -1.83 -4.24 -14.79
N CYS A 856 -2.41 -3.77 -13.66
CA CYS A 856 -1.98 -4.10 -12.31
C CYS A 856 -2.32 -5.56 -11.98
N TYR A 857 -3.59 -5.93 -12.15
CA TYR A 857 -4.10 -7.27 -11.81
C TYR A 857 -3.39 -8.37 -12.61
N ASN A 858 -3.22 -8.18 -13.93
CA ASN A 858 -2.57 -9.13 -14.83
C ASN A 858 -1.04 -9.01 -14.87
N LYS A 859 -0.46 -8.00 -14.21
CA LYS A 859 0.99 -7.73 -14.21
C LYS A 859 1.61 -7.64 -15.61
N SER A 860 0.86 -7.07 -16.55
CA SER A 860 1.23 -6.89 -17.95
C SER A 860 0.54 -5.66 -18.54
N TYR A 861 1.20 -4.95 -19.46
CA TYR A 861 0.62 -3.76 -20.11
C TYR A 861 -0.65 -4.14 -20.88
N SER A 862 -1.74 -3.37 -20.69
CA SER A 862 -3.01 -3.62 -21.40
C SER A 862 -2.84 -3.52 -22.93
N PRO A 863 -3.14 -4.58 -23.70
CA PRO A 863 -3.03 -4.52 -25.15
C PRO A 863 -3.98 -3.53 -25.83
N THR A 864 -5.07 -3.17 -25.16
CA THR A 864 -6.10 -2.24 -25.64
C THR A 864 -6.03 -0.88 -24.93
N GLY A 865 -4.90 -0.58 -24.27
CA GLY A 865 -4.77 0.57 -23.40
C GLY A 865 -5.88 0.65 -22.34
N ALA A 866 -6.41 1.85 -22.14
CA ALA A 866 -7.54 2.13 -21.26
C ALA A 866 -8.86 2.27 -22.03
N GLU A 867 -9.11 1.44 -23.06
CA GLU A 867 -10.32 1.44 -23.95
C GLU A 867 -11.66 1.78 -23.26
N ARG A 868 -11.83 1.41 -21.99
CA ARG A 868 -13.07 1.63 -21.22
C ARG A 868 -13.24 3.05 -20.66
N TYR A 869 -12.16 3.81 -20.53
CA TYR A 869 -12.14 5.09 -19.80
C TYR A 869 -11.34 6.19 -20.49
N GLY A 870 -10.32 5.79 -21.26
CA GLY A 870 -9.55 6.70 -22.09
C GLY A 870 -10.35 7.20 -23.29
N ASP A 871 -9.66 7.84 -24.21
CA ASP A 871 -10.25 8.27 -25.47
C ASP A 871 -10.54 7.10 -26.43
N GLU A 872 -10.89 7.40 -27.68
CA GLU A 872 -11.26 6.40 -28.69
C GLU A 872 -10.16 5.35 -28.97
N GLN A 873 -8.89 5.66 -28.68
CA GLN A 873 -7.78 4.71 -28.82
C GLN A 873 -7.34 4.11 -27.47
N GLY A 874 -8.05 4.43 -26.40
CA GLY A 874 -7.73 4.02 -25.03
C GLY A 874 -6.55 4.77 -24.44
N ALA A 875 -6.22 5.97 -24.91
CA ALA A 875 -5.21 6.82 -24.30
C ALA A 875 -5.80 7.62 -23.12
N CYS A 876 -4.95 7.92 -22.13
CA CYS A 876 -5.31 8.67 -20.93
C CYS A 876 -4.32 9.82 -20.69
N VAL A 877 -4.82 10.91 -20.12
CA VAL A 877 -4.07 12.11 -19.74
C VAL A 877 -2.93 11.78 -18.78
N ILE A 878 -3.22 11.01 -17.73
CA ILE A 878 -2.26 10.72 -16.65
C ILE A 878 -1.12 9.82 -17.16
N ASN A 879 -1.44 8.73 -17.88
CA ASN A 879 -0.41 7.84 -18.43
C ASN A 879 0.46 8.54 -19.48
N THR A 880 -0.13 9.43 -20.27
CA THR A 880 0.60 10.27 -21.23
C THR A 880 1.58 11.20 -20.50
N ALA A 881 1.14 11.88 -19.46
CA ALA A 881 1.99 12.77 -18.68
C ALA A 881 3.19 12.02 -18.05
N TRP A 882 2.98 10.86 -17.43
CA TRP A 882 4.10 10.05 -16.91
C TRP A 882 5.07 9.60 -18.00
N SER A 883 4.56 9.21 -19.16
CA SER A 883 5.40 8.81 -20.29
C SER A 883 6.24 9.97 -20.81
N LEU A 884 5.68 11.18 -20.90
CA LEU A 884 6.40 12.39 -21.27
C LEU A 884 7.48 12.76 -20.23
N LEU A 885 7.14 12.72 -18.93
CA LEU A 885 8.10 12.97 -17.86
C LEU A 885 9.32 12.04 -17.97
N ALA A 886 9.08 10.76 -18.25
CA ALA A 886 10.12 9.75 -18.44
C ALA A 886 10.93 9.98 -19.73
N LEU A 887 10.26 10.21 -20.87
CA LEU A 887 10.92 10.38 -22.17
C LEU A 887 11.83 11.61 -22.19
N ILE A 888 11.35 12.76 -21.69
CA ILE A 888 12.13 13.99 -21.65
C ILE A 888 13.33 13.82 -20.72
N LYS A 889 13.14 13.24 -19.53
CA LYS A 889 14.25 12.97 -18.59
C LYS A 889 15.24 11.95 -19.15
N GLY A 890 14.77 10.98 -19.92
CA GLY A 890 15.58 9.96 -20.58
C GLY A 890 16.31 10.43 -21.85
N GLY A 891 16.26 11.73 -22.16
CA GLY A 891 17.00 12.33 -23.27
C GLY A 891 16.30 12.26 -24.63
N GLU A 892 14.98 12.07 -24.67
CA GLU A 892 14.18 11.90 -25.90
C GLU A 892 13.28 13.11 -26.20
N GLY A 893 13.62 14.29 -25.65
CA GLY A 893 12.78 15.49 -25.71
C GLY A 893 12.52 16.02 -27.13
N ASP A 894 13.45 15.81 -28.06
CA ASP A 894 13.37 16.21 -29.48
C ASP A 894 12.66 15.18 -30.37
N SER A 895 12.20 14.07 -29.78
CA SER A 895 11.57 13.01 -30.56
C SER A 895 10.13 13.38 -30.94
N ASP A 896 9.71 12.98 -32.15
CA ASP A 896 8.30 13.07 -32.59
C ASP A 896 7.32 12.41 -31.60
N CYS A 897 7.81 11.44 -30.83
CA CYS A 897 7.06 10.77 -29.78
C CYS A 897 6.66 11.76 -28.67
N VAL A 898 7.56 12.63 -28.24
CA VAL A 898 7.29 13.66 -27.22
C VAL A 898 6.35 14.73 -27.78
N GLU A 899 6.61 15.23 -28.99
CA GLU A 899 5.76 16.24 -29.65
C GLU A 899 4.30 15.79 -29.73
N ARG A 900 4.04 14.57 -30.24
CA ARG A 900 2.67 14.02 -30.32
C ARG A 900 2.01 13.86 -28.96
N GLY A 901 2.78 13.53 -27.91
CA GLY A 901 2.25 13.42 -26.55
C GLY A 901 1.89 14.78 -25.95
N VAL A 902 2.69 15.82 -26.21
CA VAL A 902 2.39 17.21 -25.82
C VAL A 902 1.11 17.68 -26.53
N GLU A 903 1.01 17.46 -27.84
CA GLU A 903 -0.21 17.75 -28.60
C GLU A 903 -1.43 17.01 -28.04
N TYR A 904 -1.28 15.73 -27.68
CA TYR A 904 -2.36 14.96 -27.06
C TYR A 904 -2.86 15.64 -25.77
N LEU A 905 -1.95 16.04 -24.86
CA LEU A 905 -2.34 16.74 -23.63
C LEU A 905 -3.05 18.06 -23.91
N MET A 906 -2.60 18.82 -24.91
CA MET A 906 -3.22 20.08 -25.33
C MET A 906 -4.63 19.88 -25.89
N ARG A 907 -4.81 18.91 -26.80
CA ARG A 907 -6.12 18.58 -27.39
C ARG A 907 -7.12 18.06 -26.35
N ARG A 908 -6.61 17.39 -25.32
CA ARG A 908 -7.42 16.80 -24.24
C ARG A 908 -7.77 17.80 -23.13
N GLN A 909 -7.14 18.97 -23.10
CA GLN A 909 -7.44 20.02 -22.13
C GLN A 909 -8.84 20.60 -22.36
N LEU A 910 -9.63 20.72 -21.29
CA LEU A 910 -10.95 21.34 -21.34
C LEU A 910 -10.84 22.87 -21.46
N ASN A 911 -11.88 23.53 -21.97
CA ASN A 911 -11.93 24.99 -22.10
C ASN A 911 -11.70 25.74 -20.78
N THR A 912 -11.95 25.09 -19.64
CA THR A 912 -11.73 25.62 -18.29
C THR A 912 -10.25 25.64 -17.88
N GLY A 913 -9.38 24.90 -18.58
CA GLY A 913 -8.01 24.59 -18.14
C GLY A 913 -7.90 23.27 -17.37
N ASP A 914 -9.02 22.62 -17.05
CA ASP A 914 -9.03 21.27 -16.46
C ASP A 914 -8.66 20.20 -17.50
N TRP A 915 -8.47 18.97 -17.03
CA TRP A 915 -8.48 17.77 -17.86
C TRP A 915 -9.61 16.83 -17.42
N PRO A 916 -10.16 16.02 -18.35
CA PRO A 916 -11.26 15.12 -18.03
C PRO A 916 -10.86 14.08 -16.98
N GLN A 917 -11.81 13.74 -16.11
CA GLN A 917 -11.69 12.54 -15.28
C GLN A 917 -11.84 11.31 -16.18
N GLU A 918 -10.84 10.44 -16.14
CA GLU A 918 -10.80 9.18 -16.87
C GLU A 918 -10.81 8.02 -15.86
N GLY A 919 -10.14 6.91 -16.15
CA GLY A 919 -10.09 5.74 -15.27
C GLY A 919 -9.32 5.97 -13.98
N ILE A 920 -9.45 5.03 -13.05
CA ILE A 920 -8.76 5.05 -11.77
C ILE A 920 -7.25 4.94 -11.99
N SER A 921 -6.50 5.85 -11.36
CA SER A 921 -5.05 5.96 -11.56
C SER A 921 -4.25 5.26 -10.47
N GLY A 922 -4.75 5.18 -9.24
CA GLY A 922 -4.07 4.56 -8.11
C GLY A 922 -4.36 3.07 -7.98
N VAL A 923 -3.43 2.34 -7.35
CA VAL A 923 -3.61 0.94 -6.96
C VAL A 923 -2.89 0.67 -5.65
N PHE A 924 -3.40 -0.28 -4.86
CA PHE A 924 -2.61 -0.90 -3.79
C PHE A 924 -2.83 -2.41 -3.78
N ASN A 925 -1.80 -3.12 -3.32
CA ASN A 925 -1.78 -4.58 -3.17
C ASN A 925 -2.32 -5.34 -4.40
N ARG A 926 -2.00 -4.78 -5.58
CA ARG A 926 -2.28 -5.28 -6.95
C ARG A 926 -3.76 -5.32 -7.38
N SER A 927 -4.69 -5.33 -6.44
CA SER A 927 -6.06 -5.84 -6.61
C SER A 927 -7.15 -4.86 -6.15
N CYS A 928 -6.76 -3.67 -5.70
CA CYS A 928 -7.70 -2.62 -5.31
C CYS A 928 -7.31 -1.28 -5.92
N GLY A 929 -8.19 -0.70 -6.74
CA GLY A 929 -8.01 0.64 -7.29
C GLY A 929 -8.38 1.73 -6.28
N ILE A 930 -7.66 2.86 -6.36
CA ILE A 930 -7.90 4.06 -5.55
C ILE A 930 -7.76 5.31 -6.40
N THR A 931 -8.63 6.30 -6.19
CA THR A 931 -8.64 7.54 -6.99
C THR A 931 -7.56 8.50 -6.50
N TYR A 932 -6.75 9.04 -7.41
CA TYR A 932 -5.94 10.25 -7.17
C TYR A 932 -6.49 11.40 -8.00
N THR A 933 -7.37 12.20 -7.41
CA THR A 933 -8.07 13.29 -8.12
C THR A 933 -7.11 14.29 -8.75
N SER A 934 -6.10 14.70 -8.00
CA SER A 934 -5.16 15.76 -8.38
C SER A 934 -4.30 15.38 -9.60
N TYR A 935 -4.14 14.09 -9.90
CA TYR A 935 -3.21 13.61 -10.93
C TYR A 935 -3.55 14.12 -12.33
N ARG A 936 -4.84 14.24 -12.68
CA ARG A 936 -5.25 14.77 -13.99
C ARG A 936 -4.93 16.25 -14.17
N ASN A 937 -4.63 16.97 -13.10
CA ASN A 937 -4.18 18.36 -13.18
C ASN A 937 -2.67 18.47 -12.99
N VAL A 938 -2.14 17.90 -11.91
CA VAL A 938 -0.73 18.05 -11.53
C VAL A 938 0.23 17.45 -12.56
N PHE A 939 -0.04 16.24 -13.08
CA PHE A 939 0.90 15.59 -13.99
C PHE A 939 0.93 16.20 -15.40
N PRO A 940 -0.19 16.58 -16.04
CA PRO A 940 -0.14 17.31 -17.30
C PRO A 940 0.62 18.64 -17.17
N LEU A 941 0.39 19.37 -16.08
CA LEU A 941 1.14 20.60 -15.80
C LEU A 941 2.63 20.34 -15.68
N TRP A 942 3.00 19.29 -14.95
CA TRP A 942 4.40 18.90 -14.78
C TRP A 942 5.05 18.50 -16.11
N ALA A 943 4.37 17.68 -16.93
CA ALA A 943 4.88 17.23 -18.21
C ALA A 943 5.06 18.39 -19.20
N LEU A 944 4.06 19.28 -19.32
CA LEU A 944 4.13 20.48 -20.17
C LEU A 944 5.19 21.47 -19.68
N GLY A 945 5.31 21.67 -18.37
CA GLY A 945 6.34 22.50 -17.76
C GLY A 945 7.75 21.99 -18.04
N ARG A 946 7.96 20.68 -17.88
CA ARG A 946 9.24 20.05 -18.19
C ARG A 946 9.59 20.13 -19.68
N TYR A 947 8.60 19.96 -20.55
CA TYR A 947 8.78 20.13 -21.99
C TYR A 947 9.20 21.57 -22.33
N ARG A 948 8.54 22.58 -21.75
CA ARG A 948 8.93 23.99 -21.88
C ARG A 948 10.39 24.23 -21.45
N GLN A 949 10.79 23.78 -20.26
CA GLN A 949 12.18 23.93 -19.80
C GLN A 949 13.19 23.20 -20.69
N TRP A 950 12.80 22.06 -21.26
CA TRP A 950 13.64 21.37 -22.21
C TRP A 950 13.81 22.20 -23.50
N ARG A 951 12.73 22.77 -24.04
CA ARG A 951 12.77 23.65 -25.23
C ARG A 951 13.67 24.87 -24.99
N GLU A 952 13.42 25.62 -23.92
CA GLU A 952 14.17 26.84 -23.57
C GLU A 952 15.69 26.55 -23.46
N ARG A 953 16.08 25.48 -22.76
CA ARG A 953 17.50 25.10 -22.63
C ARG A 953 18.17 24.70 -23.95
N ASN A 954 17.43 24.07 -24.87
CA ASN A 954 18.01 23.71 -26.17
C ASN A 954 18.07 24.93 -27.11
N GLU A 955 17.09 25.82 -27.06
CA GLU A 955 17.12 27.07 -27.83
C GLU A 955 18.31 27.96 -27.39
N GLU A 956 18.55 28.09 -26.08
CA GLU A 956 19.73 28.77 -25.54
C GLU A 956 21.04 28.11 -25.99
N ARG A 957 21.13 26.77 -25.95
CA ARG A 957 22.31 26.03 -26.41
C ARG A 957 22.57 26.26 -27.91
N ASP A 958 21.53 26.20 -28.73
CA ASP A 958 21.62 26.40 -30.17
C ASP A 958 22.03 27.84 -30.51
N GLU A 959 21.54 28.83 -29.76
CA GLU A 959 22.00 30.23 -29.86
C GLU A 959 23.47 30.39 -29.47
N ASP A 960 23.91 29.76 -28.38
CA ASP A 960 25.30 29.81 -27.93
C ASP A 960 26.25 29.12 -28.92
N GLU A 961 25.84 27.99 -29.50
CA GLU A 961 26.56 27.31 -30.58
C GLU A 961 26.66 28.20 -31.83
N ARG A 962 25.56 28.86 -32.24
CA ARG A 962 25.58 29.84 -33.34
C ARG A 962 26.54 31.00 -33.06
N ARG A 963 26.49 31.59 -31.87
CA ARG A 963 27.41 32.67 -31.47
C ARG A 963 28.87 32.21 -31.45
N SER A 964 29.13 30.96 -31.04
CA SER A 964 30.46 30.35 -31.07
C SER A 964 30.97 30.12 -32.50
N LEU A 965 30.11 29.63 -33.40
CA LEU A 965 30.41 29.45 -34.81
C LEU A 965 30.64 30.80 -35.51
N GLU A 966 29.85 31.82 -35.20
CA GLU A 966 30.03 33.18 -35.72
C GLU A 966 31.37 33.80 -35.26
N LYS A 967 31.73 33.64 -33.98
CA LYS A 967 33.04 34.06 -33.46
C LYS A 967 34.21 33.31 -34.12
N SER A 968 34.04 32.00 -34.34
CA SER A 968 35.06 31.17 -34.99
C SER A 968 35.22 31.53 -36.48
N SER A 969 34.12 31.79 -37.18
CA SER A 969 34.09 32.26 -38.57
C SER A 969 34.71 33.65 -38.70
N ALA A 970 34.39 34.58 -37.78
CA ALA A 970 35.01 35.89 -37.73
C ALA A 970 36.53 35.80 -37.50
N ALA A 971 36.98 34.93 -36.58
CA ALA A 971 38.41 34.69 -36.35
C ALA A 971 39.12 34.09 -37.59
N LEU A 972 38.48 33.17 -38.30
CA LEU A 972 38.96 32.60 -39.57
C LEU A 972 38.99 33.60 -40.73
N SER A 973 38.13 34.62 -40.71
CA SER A 973 38.13 35.70 -41.71
C SER A 973 39.21 36.77 -41.45
N VAL A 974 39.71 36.85 -40.22
CA VAL A 974 40.78 37.76 -39.78
C VAL A 974 42.17 37.13 -39.99
N LEU A 975 42.27 35.79 -39.89
CA LEU A 975 43.43 35.00 -40.30
C LEU A 975 43.55 34.93 -41.82
#